data_AF-A0A7J0DR59-F1
#
_entry.id   AF-A0A7J0DR59-F1
#
_cell.length_a   1.000
_cell.length_b   1.000
_cell.length_c   1.000
_cell.angle_alpha   90.00
_cell.angle_beta   90.00
_cell.angle_gamma   90.00
#
_symmetry.space_group_name_H-M   'P 1'
#
loop_
_entity.id
_entity.type
_entity.pdbx_description
1 polymer ?
#
loop_
_entity_poly.entity_id
_entity_poly.type
_entity_poly.pdbx_seq_one_letter_code
_entity_poly.pdbx_strand_id
1 'polypeptide(L)'
;MFGGNWLLLFVLLFGGGWVGYFGGSARVTGKSTFVEHRTFLHLYRSFHRMWIFLAVMFQALAIIAFHDGKINLDTFKTALSIGPTFTIMNFIESFLDVLLTFGAYSTARAMAISRLVIRFFWFGLSSVFVTYLYVKVMQERSRSESTYFRIYILVLGVYAGLRVVFAMLLKFPACHALSEISDQSFFQFFKWIYQERYFVGRGLYERTSDYLSFVSDHVVWLISSSSIFPLGILLTNLNNNNVLTIVSLWAPVVAIYLMDIHIFYTLLSAIVGGVMGARARLGEIRSLQMVHKRFESFPEAFAKNLVSLETKNRMPFNGQSSQVSQDGNKTYAAIFSPFWNEIIKSLREEDFISNRYIADAWEKDLLSMPSNTGSLRLVQWPLFLLSSKILLALDLALDCKDTQEDLWNRICRDEYMAYAVQECFYSVEKILHSLVDGEGRLWVERIFREINSSILEGSLLVTLSLKRLPLVLSRFTALTGLLTQNHSPVLAKGAAEAVFDLYEVVTHDLLSSDLREQLDTWNILARARNEGRLFSRIEWPKDPEIIEQVKRLHLLLTVKDSAANIPKNLEARRRLEFFTNSLFMDMPTAKPVSEMMPFCVFTPYYSETVLYSSSELRVENEDGISTLFYLQKIFPGILLIALSP
;
A
#
# COMPACT_ATOMS: atom_id res chain seq x y z
N MET A 1 -20.67 -45.83 -7.84
CA MET A 1 -20.00 -44.90 -6.91
C MET A 1 -19.91 -43.51 -7.57
N PHE A 2 -21.03 -42.86 -7.91
CA PHE A 2 -21.08 -41.49 -8.48
C PHE A 2 -22.54 -40.97 -8.45
N GLY A 3 -23.14 -40.94 -7.26
CA GLY A 3 -24.55 -40.53 -7.08
C GLY A 3 -24.78 -39.50 -5.98
N GLY A 4 -23.76 -39.11 -5.21
CA GLY A 4 -23.93 -38.28 -4.00
C GLY A 4 -23.54 -36.81 -4.12
N ASN A 5 -22.77 -36.41 -5.14
CA ASN A 5 -22.16 -35.06 -5.16
C ASN A 5 -23.00 -33.98 -5.84
N TRP A 6 -24.02 -34.33 -6.62
CA TRP A 6 -24.87 -33.33 -7.28
C TRP A 6 -25.79 -32.61 -6.30
N LEU A 7 -26.26 -33.28 -5.25
CA LEU A 7 -27.08 -32.64 -4.22
C LEU A 7 -26.26 -31.67 -3.35
N LEU A 8 -24.99 -32.00 -3.08
CA LEU A 8 -24.08 -31.14 -2.33
C LEU A 8 -23.64 -29.91 -3.15
N LEU A 9 -23.43 -30.07 -4.47
CA LEU A 9 -23.16 -28.95 -5.37
C LEU A 9 -24.40 -28.05 -5.55
N PHE A 10 -25.59 -28.65 -5.61
CA PHE A 10 -26.86 -27.91 -5.69
C PHE A 10 -27.15 -27.14 -4.39
N VAL A 11 -26.86 -27.72 -3.23
CA VAL A 11 -26.98 -27.05 -1.92
C VAL A 11 -25.90 -25.98 -1.70
N LEU A 12 -24.69 -26.14 -2.24
CA LEU A 12 -23.64 -25.11 -2.16
C LEU A 12 -23.85 -23.94 -3.15
N LEU A 13 -24.47 -24.19 -4.31
CA LEU A 13 -24.74 -23.17 -5.33
C LEU A 13 -26.08 -22.45 -5.14
N PHE A 14 -27.08 -23.10 -4.51
CA PHE A 14 -28.40 -22.51 -4.24
C PHE A 14 -28.70 -22.30 -2.75
N GLY A 15 -27.82 -22.72 -1.84
CA GLY A 15 -27.94 -22.52 -0.38
C GLY A 15 -27.61 -21.10 0.09
N GLY A 16 -28.04 -20.08 -0.65
CA GLY A 16 -28.21 -18.74 -0.10
C GLY A 16 -29.47 -18.76 0.76
N GLY A 17 -29.32 -19.04 2.05
CA GLY A 17 -30.41 -19.29 2.97
C GLY A 17 -31.51 -18.21 2.99
N TRP A 18 -32.74 -18.64 2.71
CA TRP A 18 -33.92 -18.14 3.40
C TRP A 18 -33.91 -18.72 4.82
N VAL A 19 -33.14 -18.11 5.73
CA VAL A 19 -33.28 -18.40 7.16
C VAL A 19 -34.36 -17.46 7.70
N GLY A 20 -35.60 -17.94 7.70
CA GLY A 20 -36.65 -17.38 8.54
C GLY A 20 -36.34 -17.72 9.99
N TYR A 21 -35.81 -16.76 10.74
CA TYR A 21 -35.81 -16.82 12.20
C TYR A 21 -37.23 -16.50 12.69
N PHE A 22 -38.05 -17.54 12.88
CA PHE A 22 -39.17 -17.50 13.81
C PHE A 22 -38.64 -17.90 15.19
N GLY A 23 -38.50 -16.91 16.08
CA GLY A 23 -38.16 -17.15 17.48
C GLY A 23 -37.87 -15.88 18.27
N GLY A 24 -38.78 -15.53 19.18
CA GLY A 24 -38.49 -14.76 20.39
C GLY A 24 -38.63 -13.24 20.30
N SER A 25 -39.62 -12.70 21.01
CA SER A 25 -39.81 -11.27 21.27
C SER A 25 -38.58 -10.65 21.94
N ALA A 26 -37.84 -9.84 21.19
CA ALA A 26 -36.93 -8.81 21.70
C ALA A 26 -36.82 -7.70 20.65
N ARG A 27 -37.01 -6.44 21.04
CA ARG A 27 -36.88 -5.26 20.17
C ARG A 27 -35.44 -5.17 19.64
N VAL A 28 -35.21 -5.66 18.42
CA VAL A 28 -33.96 -5.45 17.67
C VAL A 28 -34.12 -4.20 16.83
N THR A 29 -33.29 -3.20 17.11
CA THR A 29 -33.06 -2.02 16.26
C THR A 29 -32.64 -2.46 14.87
N GLY A 30 -33.40 -2.07 13.85
CA GLY A 30 -33.16 -2.46 12.46
C GLY A 30 -31.79 -1.98 11.97
N LYS A 31 -31.01 -2.88 11.36
CA LYS A 31 -29.77 -2.52 10.65
C LYS A 31 -30.14 -1.60 9.48
N SER A 32 -29.73 -0.33 9.55
CA SER A 32 -29.97 0.70 8.52
C SER A 32 -28.85 0.76 7.46
N THR A 33 -28.03 -0.28 7.36
CA THR A 33 -26.98 -0.38 6.36
C THR A 33 -27.49 -1.14 5.15
N PHE A 34 -27.42 -0.47 3.99
CA PHE A 34 -27.70 -1.03 2.66
C PHE A 34 -27.20 -2.47 2.54
N VAL A 35 -28.12 -3.42 2.57
CA VAL A 35 -27.84 -4.81 2.20
C VAL A 35 -27.96 -4.86 0.68
N GLU A 36 -26.83 -4.84 -0.01
CA GLU A 36 -26.80 -5.08 -1.45
C GLU A 36 -27.42 -6.45 -1.71
N HIS A 37 -28.61 -6.49 -2.31
CA HIS A 37 -29.23 -7.74 -2.75
C HIS A 37 -28.41 -8.27 -3.93
N ARG A 38 -27.35 -9.05 -3.65
CA ARG A 38 -26.52 -9.70 -4.66
C ARG A 38 -27.33 -10.75 -5.40
N THR A 39 -28.00 -10.32 -6.47
CA THR A 39 -28.68 -11.19 -7.42
C THR A 39 -27.84 -11.34 -8.68
N PHE A 40 -28.07 -12.44 -9.41
CA PHE A 40 -27.42 -12.69 -10.71
C PHE A 40 -27.55 -11.51 -11.71
N LEU A 41 -28.65 -10.76 -11.61
CA LEU A 41 -28.94 -9.60 -12.45
C LEU A 41 -27.96 -8.42 -12.25
N HIS A 42 -27.26 -8.33 -11.11
CA HIS A 42 -26.22 -7.31 -10.91
C HIS A 42 -25.03 -7.48 -11.85
N LEU A 43 -24.70 -8.72 -12.24
CA LEU A 43 -23.62 -8.99 -13.18
C LEU A 43 -24.03 -8.55 -14.60
N TYR A 44 -25.26 -8.87 -15.00
CA TYR A 44 -25.81 -8.40 -16.28
C TYR A 44 -25.83 -6.87 -16.36
N ARG A 45 -26.25 -6.20 -15.30
CA ARG A 45 -26.20 -4.74 -15.17
C ARG A 45 -24.78 -4.20 -15.33
N SER A 46 -23.81 -4.82 -14.65
CA SER A 46 -22.41 -4.38 -14.67
C SER A 46 -21.78 -4.50 -16.07
N PHE A 47 -22.15 -5.54 -16.82
CA PHE A 47 -21.62 -5.82 -18.17
C PHE A 47 -22.62 -5.55 -19.31
N HIS A 48 -23.61 -4.67 -19.10
CA HIS A 48 -24.68 -4.40 -20.10
C HIS A 48 -24.13 -4.06 -21.50
N ARG A 49 -23.02 -3.32 -21.58
CA ARG A 49 -22.39 -2.97 -22.87
C ARG A 49 -21.92 -4.20 -23.66
N MET A 50 -21.38 -5.19 -22.95
CA MET A 50 -20.95 -6.45 -23.54
C MET A 50 -22.15 -7.23 -24.08
N TRP A 51 -23.24 -7.30 -23.31
CA TRP A 51 -24.47 -8.00 -23.71
C TRP A 51 -25.15 -7.37 -24.92
N ILE A 52 -25.24 -6.04 -24.95
CA ILE A 52 -25.76 -5.29 -26.09
C ILE A 52 -24.92 -5.58 -27.34
N PHE A 53 -23.59 -5.53 -27.20
CA PHE A 53 -22.68 -5.83 -28.31
C PHE A 53 -22.83 -7.27 -28.81
N LEU A 54 -22.86 -8.26 -27.92
CA LEU A 54 -23.01 -9.67 -28.28
C LEU A 54 -24.33 -9.93 -29.02
N ALA A 55 -25.45 -9.40 -28.52
CA ALA A 55 -26.76 -9.57 -29.14
C ALA A 55 -26.83 -8.92 -30.53
N VAL A 56 -26.30 -7.70 -30.67
CA VAL A 56 -26.26 -6.97 -31.95
C VAL A 56 -25.34 -7.67 -32.95
N MET A 57 -24.14 -8.10 -32.52
CA MET A 57 -23.19 -8.80 -33.37
C MET A 57 -23.73 -10.16 -33.82
N PHE A 58 -24.35 -10.91 -32.91
CA PHE A 58 -25.00 -12.18 -33.23
C PHE A 58 -26.09 -11.99 -34.29
N GLN A 59 -26.94 -10.98 -34.13
CA GLN A 59 -27.97 -10.66 -35.11
C GLN A 59 -27.36 -10.25 -36.46
N ALA A 60 -26.33 -9.41 -36.47
CA ALA A 60 -25.64 -9.00 -37.69
C ALA A 60 -25.06 -10.21 -38.45
N LEU A 61 -24.35 -11.09 -37.73
CA LEU A 61 -23.77 -12.31 -38.30
C LEU A 61 -24.85 -13.28 -38.81
N ALA A 62 -25.94 -13.46 -38.06
CA ALA A 62 -27.06 -14.27 -38.49
C ALA A 62 -27.65 -13.74 -39.82
N ILE A 63 -27.90 -12.43 -39.93
CA ILE A 63 -28.45 -11.81 -41.15
C ILE A 63 -27.52 -12.04 -42.35
N ILE A 64 -26.21 -11.92 -42.17
CA ILE A 64 -25.20 -12.17 -43.21
C ILE A 64 -25.21 -13.64 -43.63
N ALA A 65 -25.27 -14.56 -42.66
CA ALA A 65 -25.31 -16.00 -42.91
C ALA A 65 -26.58 -16.43 -43.67
N PHE A 66 -27.74 -15.85 -43.35
CA PHE A 66 -29.02 -16.15 -44.03
C PHE A 66 -29.11 -15.63 -45.48
N HIS A 67 -28.21 -14.74 -45.91
CA HIS A 67 -28.20 -14.16 -47.25
C HIS A 67 -27.00 -14.64 -48.10
N ASP A 68 -26.37 -15.76 -47.73
CA ASP A 68 -25.21 -16.36 -48.42
C ASP A 68 -24.08 -15.35 -48.70
N GLY A 69 -23.89 -14.37 -47.80
CA GLY A 69 -22.87 -13.32 -47.94
C GLY A 69 -23.13 -12.26 -49.02
N LYS A 70 -24.28 -12.26 -49.70
CA LYS A 70 -24.62 -11.24 -50.71
C LYS A 70 -25.21 -9.98 -50.07
N ILE A 71 -24.48 -8.86 -50.17
CA ILE A 71 -24.91 -7.56 -49.64
C ILE A 71 -25.79 -6.85 -50.67
N ASN A 72 -27.08 -7.19 -50.70
CA ASN A 72 -28.09 -6.50 -51.51
C ASN A 72 -28.82 -5.44 -50.67
N LEU A 73 -29.56 -4.54 -51.32
CA LEU A 73 -30.37 -3.51 -50.64
C LEU A 73 -31.42 -4.12 -49.70
N ASP A 74 -31.92 -5.32 -50.01
CA ASP A 74 -32.79 -6.11 -49.14
C ASP A 74 -32.06 -6.66 -47.90
N THR A 75 -30.81 -7.09 -48.06
CA THR A 75 -29.94 -7.48 -46.94
C THR A 75 -29.69 -6.27 -46.03
N PHE A 76 -29.49 -5.09 -46.61
CA PHE A 76 -29.32 -3.84 -45.86
C PHE A 76 -30.58 -3.40 -45.10
N LYS A 77 -31.76 -3.46 -45.74
CA LYS A 77 -33.05 -3.23 -45.07
C LYS A 77 -33.27 -4.20 -43.90
N THR A 78 -32.82 -5.44 -44.04
CA THR A 78 -32.89 -6.46 -42.98
C THR A 78 -31.86 -6.19 -41.87
N ALA A 79 -30.63 -5.78 -42.20
CA ALA A 79 -29.59 -5.40 -41.25
C ALA A 79 -30.00 -4.20 -40.38
N LEU A 80 -30.89 -3.35 -40.88
CA LEU A 80 -31.46 -2.22 -40.15
C LEU A 80 -32.26 -2.65 -38.90
N SER A 81 -32.61 -3.95 -38.77
CA SER A 81 -33.16 -4.56 -37.55
C SER A 81 -32.23 -4.53 -36.33
N ILE A 82 -30.95 -4.19 -36.52
CA ILE A 82 -30.01 -3.95 -35.42
C ILE A 82 -30.45 -2.76 -34.56
N GLY A 83 -31.05 -1.73 -35.17
CA GLY A 83 -31.47 -0.52 -34.46
C GLY A 83 -32.53 -0.80 -33.37
N PRO A 84 -33.65 -1.48 -33.69
CA PRO A 84 -34.63 -1.90 -32.68
C PRO A 84 -34.02 -2.76 -31.59
N THR A 85 -33.21 -3.76 -31.94
CA THR A 85 -32.55 -4.64 -30.94
C THR A 85 -31.67 -3.85 -29.98
N PHE A 86 -30.87 -2.91 -30.49
CA PHE A 86 -30.07 -2.03 -29.64
C PHE A 86 -30.94 -1.23 -28.66
N THR A 87 -32.04 -0.62 -29.12
CA THR A 87 -32.94 0.14 -28.23
C THR A 87 -33.67 -0.74 -27.22
N ILE A 88 -34.08 -1.95 -27.61
CA ILE A 88 -34.73 -2.92 -26.71
C ILE A 88 -33.75 -3.35 -25.61
N MET A 89 -32.49 -3.61 -25.95
CA MET A 89 -31.48 -4.00 -24.96
C MET A 89 -31.16 -2.85 -23.97
N ASN A 90 -31.11 -1.60 -24.43
CA ASN A 90 -30.98 -0.43 -23.55
C ASN A 90 -32.22 -0.23 -22.65
N PHE A 91 -33.41 -0.61 -23.12
CA PHE A 91 -34.61 -0.62 -22.30
C PHE A 91 -34.55 -1.71 -21.23
N ILE A 92 -34.09 -2.92 -21.56
CA ILE A 92 -33.86 -4.00 -20.57
C ILE A 92 -32.87 -3.55 -19.50
N GLU A 93 -31.77 -2.87 -19.87
CA GLU A 93 -30.84 -2.28 -18.91
C GLU A 93 -31.55 -1.32 -17.96
N SER A 94 -32.35 -0.39 -18.50
CA SER A 94 -33.08 0.60 -17.72
C SER A 94 -34.13 -0.04 -16.80
N PHE A 95 -34.78 -1.12 -17.24
CA PHE A 95 -35.69 -1.90 -16.43
C PHE A 95 -34.96 -2.60 -15.27
N LEU A 96 -33.79 -3.19 -15.53
CA LEU A 96 -32.96 -3.80 -14.49
C LEU A 96 -32.43 -2.78 -13.49
N ASP A 97 -32.07 -1.57 -13.94
CA ASP A 97 -31.72 -0.46 -13.04
C ASP A 97 -32.87 -0.16 -12.07
N VAL A 98 -34.13 -0.15 -12.53
CA VAL A 98 -35.32 0.08 -11.69
C VAL A 98 -35.52 -1.07 -10.71
N LEU A 99 -35.50 -2.30 -11.23
CA LEU A 99 -35.79 -3.52 -10.46
C LEU A 99 -34.76 -3.74 -9.33
N LEU A 100 -33.47 -3.55 -9.62
CA LEU A 100 -32.40 -3.75 -8.63
C LEU A 100 -32.32 -2.60 -7.61
N THR A 101 -32.87 -1.43 -7.95
CA THR A 101 -32.95 -0.30 -7.02
C THR A 101 -34.24 -0.34 -6.18
N PHE A 102 -35.14 -1.31 -6.44
CA PHE A 102 -36.45 -1.40 -5.80
C PHE A 102 -36.38 -1.44 -4.26
N GLY A 103 -35.44 -2.21 -3.70
CA GLY A 103 -35.24 -2.30 -2.25
C GLY A 103 -34.59 -1.07 -1.61
N ALA A 104 -33.98 -0.18 -2.39
CA ALA A 104 -33.26 1.00 -1.92
C ALA A 104 -34.04 2.31 -2.12
N TYR A 105 -35.24 2.27 -2.73
CA TYR A 105 -36.03 3.47 -3.01
C TYR A 105 -36.44 4.26 -1.77
N SER A 106 -36.64 3.61 -0.63
CA SER A 106 -36.98 4.29 0.63
C SER A 106 -35.81 5.11 1.21
N THR A 107 -34.57 4.77 0.85
CA THR A 107 -33.35 5.41 1.35
C THR A 107 -32.65 6.32 0.33
N ALA A 108 -33.01 6.22 -0.95
CA ALA A 108 -32.36 6.96 -2.02
C ALA A 108 -32.87 8.41 -2.14
N ARG A 109 -31.99 9.34 -2.49
CA ARG A 109 -32.36 10.75 -2.72
C ARG A 109 -33.36 10.86 -3.89
N ALA A 110 -34.37 11.72 -3.76
CA ALA A 110 -35.40 11.94 -4.79
C ALA A 110 -34.81 12.24 -6.18
N MET A 111 -33.65 12.92 -6.26
CA MET A 111 -32.96 13.16 -7.54
C MET A 111 -32.39 11.89 -8.20
N ALA A 112 -31.94 10.90 -7.43
CA ALA A 112 -31.45 9.65 -8.02
C ALA A 112 -32.62 8.84 -8.59
N ILE A 113 -33.76 8.84 -7.88
CA ILE A 113 -34.99 8.17 -8.28
C ILE A 113 -35.56 8.80 -9.55
N SER A 114 -35.64 10.13 -9.63
CA SER A 114 -36.17 10.83 -10.80
C SER A 114 -35.33 10.56 -12.06
N ARG A 115 -33.99 10.51 -11.95
CA ARG A 115 -33.12 10.12 -13.07
C ARG A 115 -33.46 8.73 -13.59
N LEU A 116 -33.66 7.79 -12.68
CA LEU A 116 -33.94 6.38 -12.98
C LEU A 116 -35.28 6.23 -13.73
N VAL A 117 -36.31 6.92 -13.24
CA VAL A 117 -37.64 6.96 -13.87
C VAL A 117 -37.59 7.63 -15.24
N ILE A 118 -36.90 8.76 -15.37
CA ILE A 118 -36.74 9.46 -16.66
C ILE A 118 -36.03 8.56 -17.68
N ARG A 119 -34.94 7.88 -17.29
CA ARG A 119 -34.23 6.93 -18.17
C ARG A 119 -35.16 5.79 -18.61
N PHE A 120 -35.93 5.22 -17.68
CA PHE A 120 -36.86 4.14 -17.99
C PHE A 120 -37.88 4.55 -19.07
N PHE A 121 -38.54 5.69 -18.90
CA PHE A 121 -39.51 6.18 -19.90
C PHE A 121 -38.84 6.60 -21.21
N TRP A 122 -37.66 7.22 -21.17
CA TRP A 122 -36.92 7.63 -22.35
C TRP A 122 -36.54 6.43 -23.24
N PHE A 123 -35.93 5.40 -22.64
CA PHE A 123 -35.56 4.19 -23.38
C PHE A 123 -36.77 3.35 -23.79
N GLY A 124 -37.84 3.34 -22.97
CA GLY A 124 -39.10 2.68 -23.33
C GLY A 124 -39.75 3.32 -24.56
N LEU A 125 -39.91 4.65 -24.56
CA LEU A 125 -40.50 5.38 -25.68
C LEU A 125 -39.64 5.27 -26.94
N SER A 126 -38.31 5.37 -26.79
CA SER A 126 -37.36 5.20 -27.90
C SER A 126 -37.44 3.80 -28.51
N SER A 127 -37.52 2.76 -27.67
CA SER A 127 -37.67 1.36 -28.12
C SER A 127 -38.95 1.15 -28.93
N VAL A 128 -40.09 1.65 -28.43
CA VAL A 128 -41.38 1.57 -29.16
C VAL A 128 -41.31 2.34 -30.48
N PHE A 129 -40.76 3.56 -30.47
CA PHE A 129 -40.68 4.42 -31.64
C PHE A 129 -39.78 3.83 -32.75
N VAL A 130 -38.57 3.39 -32.41
CA VAL A 130 -37.62 2.81 -33.38
C VAL A 130 -38.16 1.48 -33.92
N THR A 131 -38.79 0.66 -33.08
CA THR A 131 -39.43 -0.59 -33.52
C THR A 131 -40.59 -0.30 -34.46
N TYR A 132 -41.44 0.69 -34.16
CA TYR A 132 -42.55 1.11 -35.03
C TYR A 132 -42.06 1.57 -36.39
N LEU A 133 -41.05 2.46 -36.43
CA LEU A 133 -40.48 2.92 -37.70
C LEU A 133 -39.88 1.75 -38.49
N TYR A 134 -39.19 0.81 -37.84
CA TYR A 134 -38.63 -0.36 -38.50
C TYR A 134 -39.72 -1.27 -39.09
N VAL A 135 -40.82 -1.51 -38.36
CA VAL A 135 -41.96 -2.28 -38.89
C VAL A 135 -42.55 -1.60 -40.13
N LYS A 136 -42.64 -0.27 -40.14
CA LYS A 136 -43.09 0.48 -41.33
C LYS A 136 -42.12 0.37 -42.50
N VAL A 137 -40.80 0.38 -42.25
CA VAL A 137 -39.78 0.11 -43.27
C VAL A 137 -39.95 -1.29 -43.87
N MET A 138 -40.25 -2.29 -43.05
CA MET A 138 -40.50 -3.65 -43.51
C MET A 138 -41.82 -3.80 -44.29
N GLN A 139 -42.83 -3.01 -43.96
CA GLN A 139 -44.11 -2.98 -44.68
C GLN A 139 -43.96 -2.38 -46.10
N GLU A 140 -43.05 -1.42 -46.28
CA GLU A 140 -42.74 -0.80 -47.57
C GLU A 140 -41.60 -1.49 -48.33
N ARG A 141 -41.24 -2.72 -47.93
CA ARG A 141 -40.05 -3.42 -48.44
C ARG A 141 -39.99 -3.52 -49.97
N SER A 142 -41.13 -3.72 -50.64
CA SER A 142 -41.25 -3.88 -52.10
C SER A 142 -41.31 -2.57 -52.90
N ARG A 143 -41.34 -1.40 -52.25
CA ARG A 143 -41.44 -0.10 -52.93
C ARG A 143 -40.04 0.50 -53.16
N SER A 144 -39.80 1.03 -54.36
CA SER A 144 -38.51 1.61 -54.77
C SER A 144 -38.20 2.95 -54.09
N GLU A 145 -39.22 3.78 -53.85
CA GLU A 145 -39.13 5.07 -53.13
C GLU A 145 -39.87 4.96 -51.78
N SER A 146 -39.21 4.43 -50.75
CA SER A 146 -39.79 4.31 -49.40
C SER A 146 -39.42 5.51 -48.53
N THR A 147 -40.41 6.32 -48.17
CA THR A 147 -40.25 7.51 -47.33
C THR A 147 -39.84 7.13 -45.90
N TYR A 148 -40.41 6.06 -45.35
CA TYR A 148 -40.10 5.60 -44.00
C TYR A 148 -38.66 5.09 -43.87
N PHE A 149 -38.07 4.53 -44.93
CA PHE A 149 -36.66 4.13 -44.94
C PHE A 149 -35.72 5.34 -44.83
N ARG A 150 -36.02 6.43 -45.56
CA ARG A 150 -35.26 7.68 -45.47
C ARG A 150 -35.37 8.31 -44.09
N ILE A 151 -36.58 8.35 -43.52
CA ILE A 151 -36.82 8.83 -42.15
C ILE A 151 -36.05 7.98 -41.14
N TYR A 152 -36.09 6.65 -41.28
CA TYR A 152 -35.40 5.74 -40.37
C TYR A 152 -33.88 5.96 -40.40
N ILE A 153 -33.27 6.02 -41.59
CA ILE A 153 -31.82 6.26 -41.74
C ILE A 153 -31.44 7.63 -41.17
N LEU A 154 -32.26 8.66 -41.40
CA LEU A 154 -32.02 9.98 -40.85
C LEU A 154 -32.03 9.95 -39.31
N VAL A 155 -33.02 9.31 -38.70
CA VAL A 155 -33.12 9.17 -37.23
C VAL A 155 -31.90 8.42 -36.68
N LEU A 156 -31.52 7.29 -37.30
CA LEU A 156 -30.36 6.50 -36.88
C LEU A 156 -29.05 7.28 -37.06
N GLY A 157 -28.91 8.01 -38.18
CA GLY A 157 -27.74 8.83 -38.50
C GLY A 157 -27.57 10.01 -37.54
N VAL A 158 -28.66 10.71 -37.20
CA VAL A 158 -28.64 11.78 -36.19
C VAL A 158 -28.26 11.22 -34.82
N TYR A 159 -28.83 10.08 -34.42
CA TYR A 159 -28.49 9.44 -33.15
C TYR A 159 -27.01 9.04 -33.08
N ALA A 160 -26.50 8.40 -34.13
CA ALA A 160 -25.09 8.01 -34.23
C ALA A 160 -24.16 9.24 -34.23
N GLY A 161 -24.52 10.28 -34.99
CA GLY A 161 -23.78 11.54 -35.03
C GLY A 161 -23.68 12.21 -33.66
N LEU A 162 -24.81 12.33 -32.94
CA LEU A 162 -24.82 12.86 -31.57
C LEU A 162 -23.95 12.03 -30.63
N ARG A 163 -24.04 10.70 -30.68
CA ARG A 163 -23.20 9.78 -29.89
C ARG A 163 -21.71 9.99 -30.17
N VAL A 164 -21.31 10.13 -31.43
CA VAL A 164 -19.91 10.37 -31.81
C VAL A 164 -19.43 11.73 -31.30
N VAL A 165 -20.24 12.78 -31.44
CA VAL A 165 -19.91 14.11 -30.94
C VAL A 165 -19.73 14.11 -29.42
N PHE A 166 -20.65 13.51 -28.67
CA PHE A 166 -20.50 13.39 -27.21
C PHE A 166 -19.28 12.53 -26.82
N ALA A 167 -19.01 11.44 -27.53
CA ALA A 167 -17.83 10.62 -27.29
C ALA A 167 -16.54 11.40 -27.56
N MET A 168 -16.49 12.23 -28.60
CA MET A 168 -15.34 13.08 -28.90
C MET A 168 -15.14 14.16 -27.81
N LEU A 169 -16.21 14.85 -27.41
CA LEU A 169 -16.17 15.88 -26.36
C LEU A 169 -15.69 15.34 -25.01
N LEU A 170 -16.03 14.10 -24.68
CA LEU A 170 -15.71 13.49 -23.38
C LEU A 170 -14.38 12.73 -23.37
N LYS A 171 -13.88 12.24 -24.52
CA LYS A 171 -12.66 11.41 -24.57
C LYS A 171 -11.43 12.11 -25.14
N PHE A 172 -11.58 13.16 -25.96
CA PHE A 172 -10.44 13.88 -26.51
C PHE A 172 -9.98 15.02 -25.59
N PRO A 173 -8.71 15.05 -25.18
CA PRO A 173 -8.18 16.07 -24.27
C PRO A 173 -8.38 17.51 -24.76
N ALA A 174 -8.23 17.72 -26.07
CA ALA A 174 -8.41 19.04 -26.69
C ALA A 174 -9.84 19.58 -26.58
N CYS A 175 -10.84 18.70 -26.36
CA CYS A 175 -12.25 19.08 -26.26
C CYS A 175 -12.75 19.19 -24.81
N HIS A 176 -11.93 18.85 -23.80
CA HIS A 176 -12.34 18.97 -22.39
C HIS A 176 -12.64 20.41 -21.99
N ALA A 177 -11.91 21.39 -22.54
CA ALA A 177 -12.19 22.81 -22.31
C ALA A 177 -13.62 23.21 -22.75
N LEU A 178 -14.15 22.62 -23.84
CA LEU A 178 -15.53 22.84 -24.29
C LEU A 178 -16.55 22.13 -23.39
N SER A 179 -16.19 20.97 -22.84
CA SER A 179 -17.02 20.24 -21.86
C SER A 179 -17.17 21.01 -20.54
N GLU A 180 -16.13 21.71 -20.09
CA GLU A 180 -16.16 22.57 -18.90
C GLU A 180 -17.01 23.83 -19.12
N ILE A 181 -16.94 24.47 -20.29
CA ILE A 181 -17.79 25.62 -20.65
C ILE A 181 -19.29 25.23 -20.70
N SER A 182 -19.58 23.95 -20.94
CA SER A 182 -20.93 23.37 -21.02
C SER A 182 -21.56 23.12 -19.63
N ASP A 183 -21.14 23.81 -18.57
CA ASP A 183 -21.79 23.76 -17.25
C ASP A 183 -22.93 24.80 -17.10
N GLN A 184 -23.48 25.32 -18.21
CA GLN A 184 -24.76 26.03 -18.22
C GLN A 184 -25.94 25.11 -17.86
N SER A 185 -26.98 25.68 -17.24
CA SER A 185 -28.14 24.95 -16.67
C SER A 185 -28.82 23.95 -17.63
N PHE A 186 -28.90 24.28 -18.92
CA PHE A 186 -29.46 23.40 -19.95
C PHE A 186 -28.62 22.13 -20.17
N PHE A 187 -27.31 22.28 -20.36
CA PHE A 187 -26.40 21.15 -20.55
C PHE A 187 -26.20 20.33 -19.27
N GLN A 188 -26.31 20.97 -18.09
CA GLN A 188 -26.30 20.26 -16.81
C GLN A 188 -27.45 19.26 -16.68
N PHE A 189 -28.64 19.56 -17.22
CA PHE A 189 -29.76 18.62 -17.19
C PHE A 189 -29.49 17.38 -18.05
N PHE A 190 -29.05 17.57 -19.30
CA PHE A 190 -28.70 16.45 -20.19
C PHE A 190 -27.51 15.65 -19.66
N LYS A 191 -26.46 16.31 -19.16
CA LYS A 191 -25.35 15.65 -18.47
C LYS A 191 -25.83 14.82 -17.27
N TRP A 192 -26.75 15.36 -16.46
CA TRP A 192 -27.31 14.67 -15.29
C TRP A 192 -28.12 13.41 -15.64
N ILE A 193 -28.76 13.35 -16.81
CA ILE A 193 -29.46 12.15 -17.28
C ILE A 193 -28.47 11.00 -17.55
N TYR A 194 -27.29 11.31 -18.09
CA TYR A 194 -26.27 10.31 -18.44
C TYR A 194 -25.23 10.04 -17.35
N GLN A 195 -24.92 11.02 -16.48
CA GLN A 195 -23.89 10.92 -15.44
C GLN A 195 -24.28 11.70 -14.18
N GLU A 196 -23.96 11.17 -13.00
CA GLU A 196 -24.24 11.83 -11.73
C GLU A 196 -23.45 13.15 -11.57
N ARG A 197 -24.09 14.20 -11.03
CA ARG A 197 -23.50 15.55 -10.90
C ARG A 197 -22.14 15.55 -10.19
N TYR A 198 -21.94 14.64 -9.24
CA TYR A 198 -20.75 14.53 -8.40
C TYR A 198 -20.06 13.18 -8.56
N PHE A 199 -20.00 12.65 -9.78
CA PHE A 199 -19.23 11.44 -10.03
C PHE A 199 -17.73 11.70 -9.82
N VAL A 200 -17.13 11.06 -8.82
CA VAL A 200 -15.73 11.26 -8.40
C VAL A 200 -14.72 10.94 -9.52
N GLY A 201 -15.08 10.08 -10.48
CA GLY A 201 -14.24 9.79 -11.66
C GLY A 201 -14.42 10.76 -12.83
N ARG A 202 -15.08 11.92 -12.66
CA ARG A 202 -15.28 12.90 -13.73
C ARG A 202 -13.93 13.53 -14.08
N GLY A 203 -13.41 13.23 -15.29
CA GLY A 203 -12.08 13.65 -15.73
C GLY A 203 -10.97 12.62 -15.51
N LEU A 204 -11.29 11.42 -14.98
CA LEU A 204 -10.33 10.32 -14.91
C LEU A 204 -10.06 9.82 -16.33
N TYR A 205 -8.91 10.19 -16.89
CA TYR A 205 -8.50 9.78 -18.22
C TYR A 205 -7.93 8.35 -18.17
N GLU A 206 -8.69 7.38 -18.67
CA GLU A 206 -8.13 6.07 -19.02
C GLU A 206 -7.31 6.21 -20.31
N ARG A 207 -6.06 5.74 -20.29
CA ARG A 207 -5.21 5.78 -21.49
C ARG A 207 -5.89 5.01 -22.62
N THR A 208 -5.81 5.54 -23.84
CA THR A 208 -6.38 4.90 -25.04
C THR A 208 -5.80 3.50 -25.27
N SER A 209 -4.56 3.25 -24.83
CA SER A 209 -3.92 1.93 -24.83
C SER A 209 -4.68 0.89 -23.99
N ASP A 210 -5.20 1.30 -22.84
CA ASP A 210 -5.83 0.42 -21.87
C ASP A 210 -7.24 0.06 -22.37
N TYR A 211 -7.91 1.04 -22.98
CA TYR A 211 -9.17 0.82 -23.70
C TYR A 211 -9.02 -0.10 -24.91
N LEU A 212 -7.97 0.10 -25.73
CA LEU A 212 -7.68 -0.76 -26.88
C LEU A 212 -7.35 -2.19 -26.46
N SER A 213 -6.58 -2.37 -25.38
CA SER A 213 -6.26 -3.68 -24.81
C SER A 213 -7.52 -4.38 -24.32
N PHE A 214 -8.39 -3.66 -23.61
CA PHE A 214 -9.69 -4.18 -23.20
C PHE A 214 -10.54 -4.61 -24.41
N VAL A 215 -10.62 -3.79 -25.45
CA VAL A 215 -11.38 -4.13 -26.68
C VAL A 215 -10.75 -5.32 -27.42
N SER A 216 -9.42 -5.39 -27.53
CA SER A 216 -8.76 -6.53 -28.18
C SER A 216 -9.01 -7.83 -27.44
N ASP A 217 -9.01 -7.82 -26.11
CA ASP A 217 -9.31 -9.00 -25.31
C ASP A 217 -10.76 -9.49 -25.55
N HIS A 218 -11.70 -8.55 -25.69
CA HIS A 218 -13.10 -8.87 -26.02
C HIS A 218 -13.26 -9.42 -27.45
N VAL A 219 -12.51 -8.88 -28.42
CA VAL A 219 -12.51 -9.37 -29.80
C VAL A 219 -11.91 -10.77 -29.89
N VAL A 220 -10.79 -11.03 -29.20
CA VAL A 220 -10.18 -12.36 -29.11
C VAL A 220 -11.14 -13.36 -28.48
N TRP A 221 -11.81 -12.98 -27.40
CA TRP A 221 -12.84 -13.81 -26.77
C TRP A 221 -14.02 -14.11 -27.70
N LEU A 222 -14.44 -13.15 -28.52
CA LEU A 222 -15.53 -13.34 -29.48
C LEU A 222 -15.12 -14.31 -30.60
N ILE A 223 -13.87 -14.27 -31.04
CA ILE A 223 -13.30 -15.22 -32.02
C ILE A 223 -13.22 -16.64 -31.42
N SER A 224 -12.83 -16.78 -30.15
CA SER A 224 -12.80 -18.11 -29.50
C SER A 224 -14.20 -18.66 -29.24
N SER A 225 -15.17 -17.81 -28.92
CA SER A 225 -16.54 -18.22 -28.57
C SER A 225 -17.41 -18.54 -29.80
N SER A 226 -17.18 -17.86 -30.92
CA SER A 226 -17.88 -18.12 -32.19
C SER A 226 -17.57 -19.49 -32.79
N SER A 227 -16.46 -20.12 -32.38
CA SER A 227 -16.12 -21.50 -32.77
C SER A 227 -16.95 -22.57 -32.04
N ILE A 228 -17.65 -22.20 -30.95
CA ILE A 228 -18.36 -23.14 -30.06
C ILE A 228 -19.88 -23.03 -30.22
N PHE A 229 -20.41 -21.90 -30.72
CA PHE A 229 -21.83 -21.72 -30.99
C PHE A 229 -22.25 -22.45 -32.28
N PRO A 230 -22.98 -23.59 -32.22
CA PRO A 230 -23.42 -24.28 -33.42
C PRO A 230 -24.67 -23.57 -33.93
N LEU A 231 -24.46 -22.47 -34.66
CA LEU A 231 -25.51 -21.62 -35.24
C LEU A 231 -26.50 -22.43 -36.10
N GLY A 232 -26.06 -23.55 -36.68
CA GLY A 232 -26.87 -24.44 -37.50
C GLY A 232 -28.01 -25.15 -36.76
N ILE A 233 -27.91 -25.39 -35.45
CA ILE A 233 -28.95 -26.10 -34.67
C ILE A 233 -30.08 -25.15 -34.23
N LEU A 234 -29.77 -23.86 -34.07
CA LEU A 234 -30.77 -22.81 -33.79
C LEU A 234 -31.69 -22.59 -35.00
N LEU A 235 -31.15 -22.70 -36.21
CA LEU A 235 -31.88 -22.40 -37.44
C LEU A 235 -33.00 -23.40 -37.76
N THR A 236 -32.83 -24.69 -37.45
CA THR A 236 -33.80 -25.72 -37.84
C THR A 236 -35.09 -25.69 -37.03
N ASN A 237 -35.10 -25.08 -35.83
CA ASN A 237 -36.23 -25.13 -34.90
C ASN A 237 -37.08 -23.84 -34.84
N LEU A 238 -36.69 -22.76 -35.52
CA LEU A 238 -37.44 -21.49 -35.54
C LEU A 238 -38.70 -21.52 -36.43
N ASN A 239 -38.95 -22.61 -37.14
CA ASN A 239 -40.12 -22.77 -38.00
C ASN A 239 -41.41 -23.17 -37.24
N ASN A 240 -41.37 -23.21 -35.90
CA ASN A 240 -42.48 -23.61 -35.04
C ASN A 240 -42.98 -22.43 -34.19
N ASN A 241 -44.27 -22.12 -34.25
CA ASN A 241 -44.89 -20.91 -33.67
C ASN A 241 -44.92 -20.85 -32.12
N ASN A 242 -44.29 -21.78 -31.41
CA ASN A 242 -44.35 -21.87 -29.95
C ASN A 242 -43.09 -21.25 -29.31
N VAL A 243 -43.10 -19.93 -29.16
CA VAL A 243 -42.02 -19.12 -28.55
C VAL A 243 -41.58 -19.66 -27.18
N LEU A 244 -42.52 -20.15 -26.37
CA LEU A 244 -42.23 -20.65 -25.02
C LEU A 244 -41.36 -21.92 -25.02
N THR A 245 -41.57 -22.81 -26.00
CA THR A 245 -40.81 -24.07 -26.14
C THR A 245 -39.39 -23.80 -26.62
N ILE A 246 -39.22 -22.78 -27.47
CA ILE A 246 -37.90 -22.32 -27.90
C ILE A 246 -37.14 -21.72 -26.71
N VAL A 247 -37.80 -20.86 -25.92
CA VAL A 247 -37.18 -20.28 -24.72
C VAL A 247 -36.80 -21.36 -23.70
N SER A 248 -37.64 -22.36 -23.44
CA SER A 248 -37.31 -23.42 -22.47
C SER A 248 -36.16 -24.33 -22.93
N LEU A 249 -36.02 -24.53 -24.24
CA LEU A 249 -34.94 -25.35 -24.82
C LEU A 249 -33.59 -24.61 -24.74
N TRP A 250 -33.59 -23.30 -24.94
CA TRP A 250 -32.37 -22.49 -25.02
C TRP A 250 -31.95 -21.85 -23.69
N ALA A 251 -32.87 -21.62 -22.75
CA ALA A 251 -32.54 -21.03 -21.45
C ALA A 251 -31.42 -21.81 -20.69
N PRO A 252 -31.41 -23.16 -20.65
CA PRO A 252 -30.31 -23.91 -20.05
C PRO A 252 -28.98 -23.74 -20.78
N VAL A 253 -29.01 -23.69 -22.12
CA VAL A 253 -27.81 -23.50 -22.95
C VAL A 253 -27.21 -22.12 -22.68
N VAL A 254 -28.03 -21.07 -22.68
CA VAL A 254 -27.62 -19.70 -22.37
C VAL A 254 -27.08 -19.60 -20.94
N ALA A 255 -27.68 -20.30 -19.97
CA ALA A 255 -27.21 -20.33 -18.59
C ALA A 255 -25.81 -20.97 -18.44
N ILE A 256 -25.54 -22.05 -19.20
CA ILE A 256 -24.20 -22.68 -19.23
C ILE A 256 -23.17 -21.69 -19.80
N TYR A 257 -23.48 -21.01 -20.91
CA TYR A 257 -22.59 -19.98 -21.47
C TYR A 257 -22.33 -18.83 -20.49
N LEU A 258 -23.34 -18.40 -19.74
CA LEU A 258 -23.19 -17.38 -18.70
C LEU A 258 -22.25 -17.84 -17.58
N MET A 259 -22.32 -19.12 -17.19
CA MET A 259 -21.41 -19.71 -16.21
C MET A 259 -19.98 -19.81 -16.76
N ASP A 260 -19.82 -20.24 -18.01
CA ASP A 260 -18.50 -20.36 -18.64
C ASP A 260 -17.81 -19.00 -18.75
N ILE A 261 -18.55 -17.95 -19.14
CA ILE A 261 -18.05 -16.56 -19.13
C ILE A 261 -17.53 -16.18 -17.74
N HIS A 262 -18.22 -16.60 -16.68
CA HIS A 262 -17.79 -16.31 -15.30
C HIS A 262 -16.49 -17.02 -14.94
N ILE A 263 -16.34 -18.29 -15.35
CA ILE A 263 -15.11 -19.07 -15.12
C ILE A 263 -13.93 -18.45 -15.88
N PHE A 264 -14.13 -18.12 -17.16
CA PHE A 264 -13.06 -17.52 -17.97
C PHE A 264 -12.68 -16.12 -17.49
N TYR A 265 -13.66 -15.30 -17.10
CA TYR A 265 -13.39 -13.97 -16.55
C TYR A 265 -12.63 -14.04 -15.22
N THR A 266 -13.02 -14.93 -14.30
CA THR A 266 -12.32 -15.09 -13.01
C THR A 266 -10.90 -15.59 -13.20
N LEU A 267 -10.68 -16.53 -14.12
CA LEU A 267 -9.34 -17.02 -14.47
C LEU A 267 -8.48 -15.91 -15.12
N LEU A 268 -9.00 -15.22 -16.14
CA LEU A 268 -8.26 -14.19 -16.86
C LEU A 268 -7.96 -12.99 -15.96
N SER A 269 -8.92 -12.55 -15.14
CA SER A 269 -8.70 -11.46 -14.18
C SER A 269 -7.65 -11.82 -13.12
N ALA A 270 -7.61 -13.08 -12.66
CA ALA A 270 -6.54 -13.55 -11.77
C ALA A 270 -5.17 -13.55 -12.46
N ILE A 271 -5.09 -13.97 -13.74
CA ILE A 271 -3.85 -13.96 -14.52
C ILE A 271 -3.38 -12.52 -14.78
N VAL A 272 -4.23 -11.66 -15.30
CA VAL A 272 -3.92 -10.26 -15.59
C VAL A 272 -3.57 -9.51 -14.30
N GLY A 273 -4.35 -9.73 -13.23
CA GLY A 273 -4.05 -9.19 -11.90
C GLY A 273 -2.71 -9.67 -11.37
N GLY A 274 -2.36 -10.94 -11.56
CA GLY A 274 -1.06 -11.51 -11.22
C GLY A 274 0.09 -10.89 -12.02
N VAL A 275 -0.06 -10.72 -13.33
CA VAL A 275 0.94 -10.09 -14.21
C VAL A 275 1.14 -8.62 -13.85
N MET A 276 0.05 -7.87 -13.62
CA MET A 276 0.11 -6.48 -13.19
C MET A 276 0.75 -6.36 -11.80
N GLY A 277 0.41 -7.26 -10.87
CA GLY A 277 1.05 -7.35 -9.57
C GLY A 277 2.56 -7.59 -9.66
N ALA A 278 2.97 -8.55 -10.49
CA ALA A 278 4.38 -8.84 -10.71
C ALA A 278 5.14 -7.67 -11.36
N ARG A 279 4.53 -7.00 -12.35
CA ARG A 279 5.10 -5.79 -12.98
C ARG A 279 5.27 -4.64 -11.98
N ALA A 280 4.32 -4.49 -11.06
CA ALA A 280 4.37 -3.50 -9.98
C ALA A 280 5.25 -3.94 -8.80
N ARG A 281 5.95 -5.08 -8.89
CA ARG A 281 6.79 -5.67 -7.82
C ARG A 281 6.04 -5.91 -6.51
N LEU A 282 4.71 -6.06 -6.58
CA LEU A 282 3.87 -6.35 -5.43
C LEU A 282 4.23 -7.73 -4.86
N GLY A 283 4.67 -7.74 -3.61
CA GLY A 283 5.09 -8.96 -2.92
C GLY A 283 6.48 -9.45 -3.30
N GLU A 284 7.42 -8.55 -3.65
CA GLU A 284 8.85 -8.89 -3.72
C GLU A 284 9.41 -9.22 -2.32
N ILE A 285 8.90 -8.53 -1.29
CA ILE A 285 9.21 -8.77 0.12
C ILE A 285 8.00 -9.49 0.75
N ARG A 286 8.13 -10.81 0.99
CA ARG A 286 7.03 -11.66 1.51
C ARG A 286 7.28 -12.18 2.93
N SER A 287 8.44 -11.88 3.49
CA SER A 287 8.81 -12.36 4.81
C SER A 287 9.69 -11.35 5.52
N LEU A 288 9.61 -11.37 6.85
CA LEU A 288 10.47 -10.62 7.75
C LEU A 288 11.98 -10.85 7.46
N GLN A 289 12.38 -12.05 7.05
CA GLN A 289 13.78 -12.31 6.66
C GLN A 289 14.21 -11.51 5.43
N MET A 290 13.32 -11.32 4.45
CA MET A 290 13.60 -10.46 3.30
C MET A 290 13.63 -8.99 3.70
N VAL A 291 12.80 -8.58 4.67
CA VAL A 291 12.84 -7.23 5.25
C VAL A 291 14.22 -6.98 5.87
N HIS A 292 14.74 -7.94 6.65
CA HIS A 292 16.05 -7.82 7.30
C HIS A 292 17.18 -7.73 6.26
N LYS A 293 17.15 -8.62 5.26
CA LYS A 293 18.20 -8.65 4.22
C LYS A 293 18.23 -7.39 3.37
N ARG A 294 17.07 -6.77 3.11
CA ARG A 294 16.97 -5.57 2.26
C ARG A 294 16.99 -4.26 3.03
N PHE A 295 17.10 -4.29 4.36
CA PHE A 295 16.95 -3.09 5.17
C PHE A 295 17.92 -1.96 4.79
N GLU A 296 19.17 -2.30 4.43
CA GLU A 296 20.17 -1.34 3.94
C GLU A 296 19.69 -0.54 2.71
N SER A 297 18.86 -1.14 1.86
CA SER A 297 18.33 -0.49 0.64
C SER A 297 17.10 0.39 0.88
N PHE A 298 16.46 0.33 2.06
CA PHE A 298 15.24 1.09 2.33
C PHE A 298 15.45 2.60 2.41
N PRO A 299 16.50 3.12 3.10
CA PRO A 299 16.76 4.55 3.11
C PRO A 299 17.00 5.12 1.71
N GLU A 300 17.71 4.39 0.85
CA GLU A 300 17.96 4.79 -0.54
C GLU A 300 16.66 4.81 -1.35
N ALA A 301 15.84 3.76 -1.27
CA ALA A 301 14.55 3.69 -1.95
C ALA A 301 13.59 4.79 -1.48
N PHE A 302 13.55 5.04 -0.16
CA PHE A 302 12.78 6.12 0.46
C PHE A 302 13.22 7.48 -0.07
N ALA A 303 14.53 7.77 -0.03
CA ALA A 303 15.06 9.02 -0.52
C ALA A 303 14.78 9.20 -2.02
N LYS A 304 14.96 8.15 -2.83
CA LYS A 304 14.71 8.20 -4.27
C LYS A 304 13.25 8.53 -4.60
N ASN A 305 12.28 7.94 -3.91
CA ASN A 305 10.88 8.06 -4.30
C ASN A 305 10.10 9.15 -3.56
N LEU A 306 10.38 9.36 -2.27
CA LEU A 306 9.57 10.22 -1.40
C LEU A 306 10.21 11.56 -1.08
N VAL A 307 11.52 11.72 -1.30
CA VAL A 307 12.20 13.01 -1.11
C VAL A 307 12.21 13.81 -2.41
N SER A 308 11.76 15.07 -2.34
CA SER A 308 11.66 15.98 -3.48
C SER A 308 13.04 16.25 -4.11
N LEU A 309 13.02 16.55 -5.42
CA LEU A 309 14.24 16.84 -6.18
C LEU A 309 14.99 18.07 -5.64
N GLU A 310 14.25 19.05 -5.13
CA GLU A 310 14.82 20.27 -4.55
C GLU A 310 15.60 19.98 -3.27
N THR A 311 15.06 19.11 -2.40
CA THR A 311 15.77 18.66 -1.19
C THR A 311 16.99 17.81 -1.55
N LYS A 312 16.91 16.98 -2.60
CA LYS A 312 18.07 16.23 -3.13
C LYS A 312 19.18 17.14 -3.67
N ASN A 313 18.82 18.22 -4.37
CA ASN A 313 19.78 19.17 -4.93
C ASN A 313 20.43 20.06 -3.85
N ARG A 314 19.77 20.25 -2.71
CA ARG A 314 20.33 20.94 -1.53
C ARG A 314 21.21 20.03 -0.68
N MET A 315 21.12 18.71 -0.84
CA MET A 315 22.11 17.79 -0.27
C MET A 315 23.42 17.89 -1.06
N PRO A 316 24.58 17.70 -0.41
CA PRO A 316 25.88 17.78 -1.06
C PRO A 316 26.13 16.53 -1.94
N PHE A 317 25.36 16.36 -3.01
CA PHE A 317 25.56 15.36 -4.05
C PHE A 317 26.25 16.00 -5.25
N ASN A 318 27.57 16.20 -5.16
CA ASN A 318 28.37 16.37 -6.38
C ASN A 318 29.81 15.87 -6.15
N GLY A 319 30.14 14.69 -6.65
CA GLY A 319 31.52 14.18 -6.66
C GLY A 319 31.61 12.66 -6.73
N GLN A 320 32.09 12.14 -7.87
CA GLN A 320 32.50 10.75 -8.05
C GLN A 320 33.73 10.44 -7.17
N SER A 321 33.58 9.65 -6.11
CA SER A 321 34.66 8.81 -5.55
C SER A 321 34.11 7.77 -4.56
N SER A 322 34.81 6.65 -4.41
CA SER A 322 34.40 5.47 -3.63
C SER A 322 34.27 5.70 -2.12
N GLN A 323 34.71 6.85 -1.59
CA GLN A 323 34.50 7.26 -0.19
C GLN A 323 33.17 8.00 0.03
N VAL A 324 32.52 8.48 -1.03
CA VAL A 324 31.24 9.21 -0.98
C VAL A 324 30.04 8.27 -0.72
N SER A 325 30.19 6.97 -0.98
CA SER A 325 29.11 5.98 -0.82
C SER A 325 28.66 5.80 0.64
N GLN A 326 29.60 5.76 1.60
CA GLN A 326 29.24 5.64 3.03
C GLN A 326 28.60 6.93 3.57
N ASP A 327 29.05 8.10 3.11
CA ASP A 327 28.53 9.40 3.55
C ASP A 327 27.12 9.68 2.96
N GLY A 328 26.90 9.23 1.71
CA GLY A 328 25.58 9.20 1.07
C GLY A 328 24.59 8.29 1.80
N ASN A 329 25.01 7.06 2.13
CA ASN A 329 24.18 6.10 2.87
C ASN A 329 23.84 6.62 4.27
N LYS A 330 24.78 7.27 4.96
CA LYS A 330 24.51 7.91 6.26
C LYS A 330 23.50 9.04 6.16
N THR A 331 23.62 9.88 5.12
CA THR A 331 22.68 10.98 4.88
C THR A 331 21.27 10.44 4.62
N TYR A 332 21.13 9.41 3.78
CA TYR A 332 19.84 8.77 3.54
C TYR A 332 19.27 8.10 4.79
N ALA A 333 20.11 7.40 5.57
CA ALA A 333 19.70 6.79 6.83
C ALA A 333 19.24 7.85 7.86
N ALA A 334 19.90 9.01 7.93
CA ALA A 334 19.50 10.11 8.80
C ALA A 334 18.10 10.65 8.44
N ILE A 335 17.82 10.80 7.13
CA ILE A 335 16.50 11.25 6.65
C ILE A 335 15.41 10.20 6.88
N PHE A 336 15.76 8.92 6.74
CA PHE A 336 14.83 7.81 6.93
C PHE A 336 14.51 7.54 8.40
N SER A 337 15.48 7.72 9.30
CA SER A 337 15.36 7.40 10.73
C SER A 337 14.15 8.02 11.45
N PRO A 338 13.80 9.32 11.31
CA PRO A 338 12.62 9.88 11.98
C PRO A 338 11.33 9.24 11.48
N PHE A 339 11.24 8.97 10.18
CA PHE A 339 10.07 8.36 9.57
C PHE A 339 9.89 6.91 10.02
N TRP A 340 10.98 6.14 10.03
CA TRP A 340 10.97 4.78 10.56
C TRP A 340 10.54 4.75 12.03
N ASN A 341 11.08 5.65 12.85
CA ASN A 341 10.75 5.72 14.27
C ASN A 341 9.27 6.10 14.52
N GLU A 342 8.67 6.96 13.69
CA GLU A 342 7.24 7.24 13.77
C GLU A 342 6.37 6.05 13.34
N ILE A 343 6.79 5.24 12.36
CA ILE A 343 6.10 3.97 12.05
C ILE A 343 6.12 3.04 13.27
N ILE A 344 7.29 2.85 13.88
CA ILE A 344 7.41 1.99 15.07
C ILE A 344 6.58 2.53 16.23
N LYS A 345 6.50 3.86 16.39
CA LYS A 345 5.67 4.51 17.40
C LYS A 345 4.18 4.30 17.13
N SER A 346 3.71 4.46 15.90
CA SER A 346 2.32 4.18 15.50
C SER A 346 1.96 2.71 15.75
N LEU A 347 2.84 1.77 15.40
CA LEU A 347 2.63 0.34 15.70
C LEU A 347 2.55 0.07 17.20
N ARG A 348 3.22 0.86 18.03
CA ARG A 348 3.12 0.79 19.49
C ARG A 348 1.83 1.42 20.02
N GLU A 349 1.42 2.58 19.50
CA GLU A 349 0.18 3.26 19.89
C GLU A 349 -1.05 2.42 19.56
N GLU A 350 -0.99 1.61 18.51
CA GLU A 350 -2.01 0.62 18.14
C GLU A 350 -1.84 -0.74 18.85
N ASP A 351 -0.96 -0.85 19.84
CA ASP A 351 -0.70 -2.05 20.67
C ASP A 351 -0.26 -3.31 19.89
N PHE A 352 0.36 -3.14 18.71
CA PHE A 352 0.90 -4.27 17.95
C PHE A 352 2.29 -4.70 18.41
N ILE A 353 3.05 -3.79 19.03
CA ILE A 353 4.38 -4.06 19.59
C ILE A 353 4.25 -4.21 21.09
N SER A 354 4.71 -5.34 21.63
CA SER A 354 4.49 -5.64 23.03
C SER A 354 5.35 -4.78 23.94
N ASN A 355 4.82 -4.48 25.14
CA ASN A 355 5.60 -3.95 26.27
C ASN A 355 6.56 -5.00 26.86
N ARG A 356 6.87 -6.08 26.13
CA ARG A 356 7.70 -7.16 26.67
C ARG A 356 9.14 -6.68 26.73
N TYR A 357 9.63 -6.64 27.96
CA TYR A 357 11.04 -6.53 28.29
C TYR A 357 11.74 -7.80 27.77
N ILE A 358 12.52 -7.67 26.70
CA ILE A 358 13.37 -8.75 26.19
C ILE A 358 14.79 -8.42 26.61
N ALA A 359 15.34 -9.20 27.55
CA ALA A 359 16.74 -9.09 27.99
C ALA A 359 17.21 -7.63 28.20
N ASP A 360 16.49 -6.89 29.04
CA ASP A 360 16.79 -5.50 29.42
C ASP A 360 16.42 -4.37 28.44
N ALA A 361 15.74 -4.67 27.32
CA ALA A 361 15.23 -3.68 26.35
C ALA A 361 13.72 -3.75 26.10
N TRP A 362 13.10 -2.62 25.77
CA TRP A 362 11.76 -2.60 25.17
C TRP A 362 11.85 -3.05 23.70
N GLU A 363 10.87 -3.83 23.21
CA GLU A 363 10.80 -4.25 21.80
C GLU A 363 10.85 -3.05 20.83
N LYS A 364 10.30 -1.91 21.26
CA LYS A 364 10.40 -0.62 20.57
C LYS A 364 11.86 -0.15 20.42
N ASP A 365 12.68 -0.28 21.44
CA ASP A 365 14.07 0.20 21.45
C ASP A 365 14.98 -0.68 20.57
N LEU A 366 14.59 -1.94 20.36
CA LEU A 366 15.28 -2.83 19.43
C LEU A 366 14.98 -2.47 17.97
N LEU A 367 13.75 -2.04 17.70
CA LEU A 367 13.26 -1.67 16.37
C LEU A 367 13.61 -0.24 15.98
N SER A 368 13.81 0.66 16.94
CA SER A 368 14.12 2.05 16.66
C SER A 368 15.49 2.22 16.01
N MET A 369 15.56 3.18 15.10
CA MET A 369 16.79 3.57 14.41
C MET A 369 17.37 4.82 15.10
N PRO A 370 18.67 4.85 15.43
CA PRO A 370 19.32 6.08 15.85
C PRO A 370 19.18 7.17 14.80
N SER A 371 19.20 8.43 15.22
CA SER A 371 19.02 9.58 14.32
C SER A 371 20.10 9.68 13.23
N ASN A 372 21.25 9.01 13.42
CA ASN A 372 22.42 9.06 12.53
C ASN A 372 22.95 10.48 12.26
N THR A 373 22.47 11.48 13.02
CA THR A 373 22.95 12.87 12.99
C THR A 373 24.14 13.12 13.94
N GLY A 374 24.49 12.10 14.74
CA GLY A 374 25.57 12.18 15.73
C GLY A 374 26.97 12.16 15.12
N SER A 375 27.97 12.27 16.01
CA SER A 375 29.38 12.43 15.64
C SER A 375 30.06 11.18 15.05
N LEU A 376 29.44 10.00 15.17
CA LEU A 376 29.97 8.76 14.60
C LEU A 376 29.91 8.81 13.07
N ARG A 377 31.00 8.48 12.37
CA ARG A 377 31.07 8.54 10.90
C ARG A 377 30.35 7.38 10.18
N LEU A 378 29.79 6.42 10.92
CA LEU A 378 29.13 5.23 10.40
C LEU A 378 27.60 5.31 10.51
N VAL A 379 26.92 4.46 9.74
CA VAL A 379 25.48 4.26 9.84
C VAL A 379 25.18 3.31 11.00
N GLN A 380 24.42 3.80 11.98
CA GLN A 380 23.91 2.99 13.08
C GLN A 380 22.56 2.39 12.67
N TRP A 381 22.56 1.08 12.51
CA TRP A 381 21.37 0.30 12.16
C TRP A 381 20.54 -0.07 13.41
N PRO A 382 19.24 -0.32 13.31
CA PRO A 382 18.44 -0.81 14.43
C PRO A 382 19.02 -2.07 15.09
N LEU A 383 18.87 -2.19 16.41
CA LEU A 383 19.48 -3.28 17.19
C LEU A 383 18.95 -4.67 16.79
N PHE A 384 17.72 -4.76 16.27
CA PHE A 384 17.18 -6.05 15.81
C PHE A 384 17.97 -6.65 14.63
N LEU A 385 18.69 -5.83 13.84
CA LEU A 385 19.57 -6.32 12.77
C LEU A 385 20.95 -6.74 13.31
N LEU A 386 21.41 -6.07 14.37
CA LEU A 386 22.73 -6.24 14.97
C LEU A 386 22.77 -7.26 16.13
N SER A 387 21.60 -7.66 16.64
CA SER A 387 21.47 -8.59 17.77
C SER A 387 22.28 -9.87 17.54
N SER A 388 22.96 -10.37 18.58
CA SER A 388 23.85 -11.53 18.56
C SER A 388 25.07 -11.47 17.61
N LYS A 389 25.19 -10.46 16.74
CA LYS A 389 26.29 -10.38 15.76
C LYS A 389 27.65 -10.17 16.40
N ILE A 390 27.73 -9.39 17.49
CA ILE A 390 28.99 -9.20 18.24
C ILE A 390 29.46 -10.51 18.88
N LEU A 391 28.53 -11.28 19.45
CA LEU A 391 28.85 -12.57 20.08
C LEU A 391 29.33 -13.57 19.02
N LEU A 392 28.70 -13.60 17.85
CA LEU A 392 29.16 -14.42 16.72
C LEU A 392 30.54 -13.97 16.21
N ALA A 393 30.78 -12.65 16.10
CA ALA A 393 32.09 -12.12 15.73
C ALA A 393 33.17 -12.49 16.76
N LEU A 394 32.81 -12.52 18.05
CA LEU A 394 33.69 -12.95 19.13
C LEU A 394 34.05 -14.43 19.02
N ASP A 395 33.07 -15.31 18.76
CA ASP A 395 33.32 -16.74 18.54
C ASP A 395 34.24 -16.97 17.33
N LEU A 396 34.01 -16.22 16.24
CA LEU A 396 34.89 -16.25 15.06
C LEU A 396 36.33 -15.78 15.37
N ALA A 397 36.47 -14.79 16.26
CA ALA A 397 37.77 -14.27 16.70
C ALA A 397 38.50 -15.26 17.63
N LEU A 398 37.79 -15.99 18.48
CA LEU A 398 38.37 -17.01 19.36
C LEU A 398 38.87 -18.24 18.57
N ASP A 399 38.15 -18.61 17.52
CA ASP A 399 38.50 -19.70 16.62
C ASP A 399 39.53 -19.31 15.54
N CYS A 400 39.93 -18.04 15.51
CA CYS A 400 40.87 -17.53 14.51
C CYS A 400 42.28 -18.07 14.74
N LYS A 401 42.80 -18.79 13.75
CA LYS A 401 44.21 -19.22 13.65
C LYS A 401 44.93 -18.60 12.45
N ASP A 402 44.18 -17.89 11.62
CA ASP A 402 44.60 -17.37 10.31
C ASP A 402 44.99 -15.89 10.41
N THR A 403 45.18 -15.21 9.27
CA THR A 403 45.58 -13.80 9.21
C THR A 403 44.45 -12.83 9.59
N GLN A 404 44.80 -11.57 9.90
CA GLN A 404 43.82 -10.51 10.17
C GLN A 404 42.83 -10.33 9.01
N GLU A 405 43.30 -10.43 7.76
CA GLU A 405 42.46 -10.28 6.57
C GLU A 405 41.44 -11.41 6.45
N ASP A 406 41.83 -12.64 6.75
CA ASP A 406 40.92 -13.79 6.72
C ASP A 406 39.83 -13.68 7.79
N LEU A 407 40.17 -13.20 8.98
CA LEU A 407 39.21 -12.92 10.04
C LEU A 407 38.22 -11.83 9.61
N TRP A 408 38.73 -10.73 9.07
CA TRP A 408 37.87 -9.63 8.60
C TRP A 408 36.97 -10.06 7.45
N ASN A 409 37.49 -10.84 6.50
CA ASN A 409 36.70 -11.40 5.40
C ASN A 409 35.60 -12.33 5.90
N ARG A 410 35.85 -13.15 6.94
CA ARG A 410 34.81 -13.95 7.60
C ARG A 410 33.76 -13.08 8.27
N ILE A 411 34.17 -11.97 8.89
CA ILE A 411 33.25 -11.02 9.50
C ILE A 411 32.38 -10.31 8.45
N CYS A 412 33.00 -9.87 7.35
CA CYS A 412 32.32 -9.18 6.25
C CYS A 412 31.36 -10.05 5.42
N ARG A 413 31.34 -11.38 5.61
CA ARG A 413 30.33 -12.24 4.97
C ARG A 413 28.91 -11.88 5.38
N ASP A 414 28.74 -11.32 6.58
CA ASP A 414 27.48 -10.78 7.06
C ASP A 414 27.59 -9.25 7.13
N GLU A 415 26.85 -8.57 6.24
CA GLU A 415 26.86 -7.12 6.06
C GLU A 415 26.67 -6.40 7.40
N TYR A 416 25.73 -6.85 8.24
CA TYR A 416 25.41 -6.22 9.53
C TYR A 416 26.41 -6.56 10.64
N MET A 417 27.18 -7.65 10.53
CA MET A 417 28.16 -8.02 11.55
C MET A 417 29.36 -7.08 11.53
N ALA A 418 29.83 -6.68 10.34
CA ALA A 418 30.89 -5.68 10.20
C ALA A 418 30.47 -4.33 10.81
N TYR A 419 29.24 -3.87 10.52
CA TYR A 419 28.69 -2.65 11.13
C TYR A 419 28.60 -2.76 12.66
N ALA A 420 28.16 -3.90 13.20
CA ALA A 420 28.07 -4.11 14.66
C ALA A 420 29.43 -4.02 15.35
N VAL A 421 30.48 -4.62 14.77
CA VAL A 421 31.84 -4.59 15.32
C VAL A 421 32.42 -3.17 15.27
N GLN A 422 32.28 -2.48 14.13
CA GLN A 422 32.73 -1.09 14.00
C GLN A 422 31.98 -0.17 14.97
N GLU A 423 30.65 -0.27 15.04
CA GLU A 423 29.83 0.51 15.95
C GLU A 423 30.23 0.30 17.41
N CYS A 424 30.46 -0.95 17.81
CA CYS A 424 30.92 -1.27 19.15
C CYS A 424 32.25 -0.58 19.45
N PHE A 425 33.24 -0.69 18.55
CA PHE A 425 34.56 -0.11 18.74
C PHE A 425 34.50 1.42 18.94
N TYR A 426 33.83 2.15 18.05
CA TYR A 426 33.76 3.61 18.14
C TYR A 426 32.86 4.09 19.30
N SER A 427 31.84 3.31 19.66
CA SER A 427 30.99 3.61 20.81
C SER A 427 31.76 3.47 22.12
N VAL A 428 32.58 2.41 22.26
CA VAL A 428 33.48 2.23 23.42
C VAL A 428 34.48 3.37 23.52
N GLU A 429 35.12 3.74 22.41
CA GLU A 429 36.06 4.88 22.35
C GLU A 429 35.39 6.16 22.87
N LYS A 430 34.23 6.52 22.31
CA LYS A 430 33.51 7.74 22.67
C LYS A 430 33.03 7.75 24.13
N ILE A 431 32.50 6.62 24.61
CA ILE A 431 32.04 6.49 26.00
C ILE A 431 33.22 6.63 26.96
N LEU A 432 34.33 5.93 26.72
CA LEU A 432 35.52 6.02 27.58
C LEU A 432 36.12 7.43 27.59
N HIS A 433 36.15 8.09 26.44
CA HIS A 433 36.57 9.49 26.34
C HIS A 433 35.71 10.46 27.15
N SER A 434 34.42 10.18 27.29
CA SER A 434 33.49 11.01 28.07
C SER A 434 33.49 10.73 29.56
N LEU A 435 33.94 9.53 29.97
CA LEU A 435 33.91 9.10 31.37
C LEU A 435 35.17 9.50 32.14
N VAL A 436 36.27 9.68 31.42
CA VAL A 436 37.61 9.74 31.99
C VAL A 436 38.30 11.06 31.69
N ASP A 437 38.86 11.67 32.73
CA ASP A 437 39.62 12.92 32.65
C ASP A 437 41.13 12.74 32.88
N GLY A 438 41.90 13.74 32.44
CA GLY A 438 43.33 13.89 32.76
C GLY A 438 44.18 12.70 32.31
N GLU A 439 44.81 12.03 33.28
CA GLU A 439 45.75 10.92 33.05
C GLU A 439 45.06 9.71 32.40
N GLY A 440 43.81 9.41 32.78
CA GLY A 440 43.08 8.30 32.18
C GLY A 440 42.65 8.57 30.74
N ARG A 441 42.40 9.84 30.37
CA ARG A 441 42.09 10.21 28.97
C ARG A 441 43.30 9.96 28.05
N LEU A 442 44.50 10.27 28.53
CA LEU A 442 45.74 9.99 27.82
C LEU A 442 45.95 8.49 27.58
N TRP A 443 45.53 7.64 28.53
CA TRP A 443 45.52 6.19 28.35
C TRP A 443 44.55 5.76 27.24
N VAL A 444 43.30 6.25 27.25
CA VAL A 444 42.31 5.98 26.20
C VAL A 444 42.86 6.38 24.82
N GLU A 445 43.34 7.63 24.68
CA GLU A 445 43.90 8.15 23.42
C GLU A 445 45.06 7.30 22.91
N ARG A 446 45.95 6.86 23.80
CA ARG A 446 47.11 6.04 23.44
C ARG A 446 46.70 4.66 22.94
N ILE A 447 45.80 3.98 23.65
CA ILE A 447 45.35 2.64 23.29
C ILE A 447 44.60 2.66 21.96
N PHE A 448 43.62 3.54 21.79
CA PHE A 448 42.85 3.59 20.54
C PHE A 448 43.73 3.99 19.35
N ARG A 449 44.73 4.87 19.55
CA ARG A 449 45.72 5.18 18.51
C ARG A 449 46.53 3.96 18.08
N GLU A 450 46.99 3.16 19.04
CA GLU A 450 47.82 1.97 18.78
C GLU A 450 47.03 0.83 18.14
N ILE A 451 45.77 0.66 18.55
CA ILE A 451 44.86 -0.29 17.90
C ILE A 451 44.59 0.16 16.46
N ASN A 452 44.32 1.45 16.24
CA ASN A 452 44.08 1.99 14.89
C ASN A 452 45.32 1.89 13.99
N SER A 453 46.54 2.14 14.49
CA SER A 453 47.76 1.91 13.70
C SER A 453 47.94 0.43 13.37
N SER A 454 47.70 -0.46 14.34
CA SER A 454 47.78 -1.92 14.11
C SER A 454 46.77 -2.42 13.09
N ILE A 455 45.56 -1.85 13.05
CA ILE A 455 44.55 -2.16 12.04
C ILE A 455 45.05 -1.79 10.64
N LEU A 456 45.65 -0.60 10.50
CA LEU A 456 46.19 -0.10 9.22
C LEU A 456 47.41 -0.89 8.74
N GLU A 457 48.24 -1.36 9.66
CA GLU A 457 49.45 -2.13 9.39
C GLU A 457 49.19 -3.64 9.20
N GLY A 458 47.99 -4.12 9.47
CA GLY A 458 47.63 -5.54 9.37
C GLY A 458 48.20 -6.41 10.50
N SER A 459 48.63 -5.80 11.61
CA SER A 459 49.36 -6.43 12.72
C SER A 459 48.50 -6.67 13.96
N LEU A 460 47.16 -6.57 13.87
CA LEU A 460 46.24 -6.64 15.01
C LEU A 460 46.40 -7.92 15.86
N LEU A 461 46.69 -9.06 15.24
CA LEU A 461 46.88 -10.35 15.91
C LEU A 461 48.21 -10.43 16.71
N VAL A 462 49.17 -9.56 16.37
CA VAL A 462 50.45 -9.43 17.08
C VAL A 462 50.29 -8.46 18.25
N THR A 463 49.50 -7.40 18.06
CA THR A 463 49.22 -6.37 19.06
C THR A 463 48.25 -6.85 20.15
N LEU A 464 47.23 -7.65 19.79
CA LEU A 464 46.12 -8.02 20.68
C LEU A 464 45.97 -9.54 20.87
N SER A 465 45.73 -9.94 22.12
CA SER A 465 45.35 -11.30 22.49
C SER A 465 43.83 -11.49 22.38
N LEU A 466 43.35 -11.93 21.20
CA LEU A 466 41.92 -12.15 20.93
C LEU A 466 41.24 -13.12 21.92
N LYS A 467 42.00 -14.06 22.52
CA LYS A 467 41.50 -15.00 23.53
C LYS A 467 40.97 -14.34 24.81
N ARG A 468 41.44 -13.12 25.11
CA ARG A 468 41.04 -12.36 26.30
C ARG A 468 39.95 -11.33 26.00
N LEU A 469 39.53 -11.19 24.74
CA LEU A 469 38.46 -10.28 24.32
C LEU A 469 37.11 -10.54 25.01
N PRO A 470 36.68 -11.80 25.29
CA PRO A 470 35.46 -12.05 26.06
C PRO A 470 35.50 -11.48 27.48
N LEU A 471 36.68 -11.48 28.11
CA LEU A 471 36.87 -10.93 29.44
C LEU A 471 36.69 -9.41 29.43
N VAL A 472 37.31 -8.73 28.45
CA VAL A 472 37.14 -7.27 28.24
C VAL A 472 35.67 -6.93 28.04
N LEU A 473 34.98 -7.67 27.17
CA LEU A 473 33.55 -7.46 26.90
C LEU A 473 32.72 -7.61 28.17
N SER A 474 33.01 -8.63 29.00
CA SER A 474 32.28 -8.85 30.25
C SER A 474 32.43 -7.69 31.25
N ARG A 475 33.64 -7.12 31.37
CA ARG A 475 33.93 -5.96 32.25
C ARG A 475 33.26 -4.70 31.73
N PHE A 476 33.28 -4.51 30.41
CA PHE A 476 32.61 -3.39 29.77
C PHE A 476 31.06 -3.47 29.87
N THR A 477 30.49 -4.67 29.75
CA THR A 477 29.05 -4.89 29.99
C THR A 477 28.66 -4.58 31.43
N ALA A 478 29.51 -4.91 32.41
CA ALA A 478 29.29 -4.53 33.81
C ALA A 478 29.33 -3.00 34.00
N LEU A 479 30.33 -2.33 33.40
CA LEU A 479 30.43 -0.86 33.42
C LEU A 479 29.19 -0.18 32.82
N THR A 480 28.80 -0.59 31.61
CA THR A 480 27.62 -0.01 30.94
C THR A 480 26.33 -0.27 31.72
N GLY A 481 26.18 -1.43 32.36
CA GLY A 481 25.04 -1.75 33.22
C GLY A 481 24.94 -0.90 34.49
N LEU A 482 26.07 -0.34 34.97
CA LEU A 482 26.08 0.66 36.05
C LEU A 482 25.68 2.04 35.53
N LEU A 483 26.16 2.41 34.34
CA LEU A 483 25.93 3.72 33.73
C LEU A 483 24.51 3.91 33.18
N THR A 484 23.76 2.83 32.92
CA THR A 484 22.34 2.90 32.52
C THR A 484 21.40 3.26 33.67
N GLN A 485 21.85 3.13 34.91
CA GLN A 485 21.06 3.43 36.12
C GLN A 485 21.09 4.92 36.47
N ASN A 486 20.15 5.35 37.32
CA ASN A 486 20.10 6.74 37.78
C ASN A 486 21.34 7.11 38.59
N HIS A 487 21.84 8.33 38.38
CA HIS A 487 23.05 8.81 39.06
C HIS A 487 22.93 8.70 40.58
N SER A 488 23.86 7.98 41.19
CA SER A 488 24.04 7.96 42.65
C SER A 488 25.53 7.98 43.00
N PRO A 489 25.92 8.56 44.14
CA PRO A 489 27.32 8.64 44.54
C PRO A 489 27.93 7.25 44.80
N VAL A 490 27.11 6.24 45.11
CA VAL A 490 27.54 4.84 45.28
C VAL A 490 27.83 4.21 43.92
N LEU A 491 26.94 4.40 42.94
CA LEU A 491 27.15 3.90 41.57
C LEU A 491 28.31 4.59 40.87
N ALA A 492 28.56 5.88 41.16
CA ALA A 492 29.73 6.59 40.63
C ALA A 492 31.06 5.97 41.13
N LYS A 493 31.12 5.54 42.39
CA LYS A 493 32.27 4.81 42.94
C LYS A 493 32.40 3.42 42.31
N GLY A 494 31.29 2.68 42.19
CA GLY A 494 31.30 1.37 41.54
C GLY A 494 31.67 1.44 40.05
N ALA A 495 31.28 2.52 39.35
CA ALA A 495 31.68 2.75 37.96
C ALA A 495 33.16 3.13 37.86
N ALA A 496 33.71 3.91 38.81
CA ALA A 496 35.15 4.19 38.89
C ALA A 496 35.97 2.91 39.10
N GLU A 497 35.54 2.04 40.01
CA GLU A 497 36.12 0.70 40.20
C GLU A 497 36.00 -0.16 38.93
N ALA A 498 34.85 -0.16 38.26
CA ALA A 498 34.66 -0.91 37.01
C ALA A 498 35.54 -0.39 35.85
N VAL A 499 35.79 0.93 35.76
CA VAL A 499 36.73 1.50 34.78
C VAL A 499 38.17 1.09 35.13
N PHE A 500 38.53 1.06 36.41
CA PHE A 500 39.84 0.58 36.85
C PHE A 500 40.04 -0.91 36.54
N ASP A 501 39.05 -1.75 36.82
CA ASP A 501 39.04 -3.17 36.45
C ASP A 501 39.19 -3.35 34.94
N LEU A 502 38.49 -2.54 34.14
CA LEU A 502 38.60 -2.54 32.69
C LEU A 502 40.02 -2.15 32.25
N TYR A 503 40.61 -1.12 32.86
CA TYR A 503 41.97 -0.69 32.61
C TYR A 503 42.97 -1.82 32.86
N GLU A 504 42.85 -2.55 33.97
CA GLU A 504 43.77 -3.64 34.30
C GLU A 504 43.64 -4.79 33.28
N VAL A 505 42.42 -5.20 32.95
CA VAL A 505 42.19 -6.27 31.97
C VAL A 505 42.67 -5.87 30.58
N VAL A 506 42.39 -4.64 30.13
CA VAL A 506 42.83 -4.18 28.81
C VAL A 506 44.36 -4.07 28.76
N THR A 507 44.99 -3.50 29.77
CA THR A 507 46.44 -3.24 29.75
C THR A 507 47.26 -4.51 29.99
N HIS A 508 46.81 -5.42 30.85
CA HIS A 508 47.58 -6.60 31.25
C HIS A 508 47.17 -7.91 30.56
N ASP A 509 45.91 -8.05 30.14
CA ASP A 509 45.41 -9.28 29.52
C ASP A 509 45.15 -9.16 28.01
N LEU A 510 44.73 -7.98 27.52
CA LEU A 510 44.41 -7.80 26.09
C LEU A 510 45.63 -7.46 25.23
N LEU A 511 46.54 -6.62 25.72
CA LEU A 511 47.73 -6.19 24.96
C LEU A 511 48.85 -7.24 24.97
N SER A 512 49.65 -7.27 23.91
CA SER A 512 50.88 -8.07 23.84
C SER A 512 51.96 -7.58 24.83
N SER A 513 52.95 -8.43 25.11
CA SER A 513 54.04 -8.12 26.06
C SER A 513 54.74 -6.80 25.75
N ASP A 514 54.98 -6.53 24.47
CA ASP A 514 55.80 -5.42 24.01
C ASP A 514 55.10 -4.07 24.25
N LEU A 515 53.80 -4.01 23.99
CA LEU A 515 52.98 -2.82 24.24
C LEU A 515 52.66 -2.63 25.72
N ARG A 516 52.49 -3.73 26.45
CA ARG A 516 52.32 -3.72 27.90
C ARG A 516 53.54 -3.10 28.58
N GLU A 517 54.75 -3.50 28.21
CA GLU A 517 55.99 -2.96 28.78
C GLU A 517 56.14 -1.45 28.48
N GLN A 518 55.73 -0.99 27.30
CA GLN A 518 55.73 0.43 26.94
C GLN A 518 54.72 1.25 27.75
N LEU A 519 53.57 0.68 28.10
CA LEU A 519 52.57 1.35 28.93
C LEU A 519 52.94 1.32 30.41
N ASP A 520 53.49 0.21 30.90
CA ASP A 520 53.94 0.06 32.29
C ASP A 520 55.15 0.97 32.61
N THR A 521 55.99 1.26 31.62
CA THR A 521 57.12 2.22 31.73
C THR A 521 56.70 3.68 31.53
N TRP A 522 55.44 3.95 31.21
CA TRP A 522 54.97 5.31 31.03
C TRP A 522 54.83 6.00 32.40
N ASN A 523 55.87 6.75 32.77
CA ASN A 523 56.03 7.43 34.07
C ASN A 523 54.80 8.21 34.56
N ILE A 524 53.98 8.74 33.65
CA ILE A 524 52.77 9.50 33.99
C ILE A 524 51.67 8.55 34.50
N LEU A 525 51.39 7.47 33.76
CA LEU A 525 50.38 6.48 34.16
C LEU A 525 50.83 5.61 35.33
N ALA A 526 52.11 5.21 35.37
CA ALA A 526 52.64 4.39 36.46
C ALA A 526 52.58 5.14 37.81
N ARG A 527 52.86 6.45 37.81
CA ARG A 527 52.75 7.30 38.99
C ARG A 527 51.29 7.49 39.43
N ALA A 528 50.40 7.78 38.50
CA ALA A 528 48.95 7.83 38.73
C ALA A 528 48.39 6.52 39.33
N ARG A 529 48.88 5.41 38.76
CA ARG A 529 48.89 4.01 39.21
C ARG A 529 49.03 3.90 40.72
N ASN A 530 50.27 4.12 41.13
CA ASN A 530 50.79 3.86 42.47
C ASN A 530 50.21 4.80 43.53
N GLU A 531 49.77 5.99 43.12
CA GLU A 531 49.17 6.98 44.01
C GLU A 531 47.65 6.84 44.15
N GLY A 532 47.03 5.85 43.48
CA GLY A 532 45.58 5.61 43.53
C GLY A 532 44.76 6.76 42.95
N ARG A 533 45.38 7.62 42.14
CA ARG A 533 44.73 8.79 41.52
C ARG A 533 43.98 8.41 40.24
N LEU A 534 44.43 7.36 39.57
CA LEU A 534 43.86 6.88 38.31
C LEU A 534 42.41 6.41 38.49
N PHE A 535 41.48 7.00 37.72
CA PHE A 535 40.03 6.74 37.76
C PHE A 535 39.34 6.99 39.11
N SER A 536 40.00 7.61 40.08
CA SER A 536 39.42 7.93 41.40
C SER A 536 38.18 8.83 41.33
N ARG A 537 38.07 9.62 40.27
CA ARG A 537 36.92 10.46 39.94
C ARG A 537 36.59 10.26 38.46
N ILE A 538 35.35 9.85 38.18
CA ILE A 538 34.82 9.73 36.81
C ILE A 538 33.82 10.86 36.54
N GLU A 539 33.74 11.28 35.29
CA GLU A 539 32.67 12.14 34.83
C GLU A 539 31.46 11.29 34.50
N TRP A 540 30.36 11.50 35.23
CA TRP A 540 29.11 10.80 34.90
C TRP A 540 28.52 11.38 33.59
N PRO A 541 28.05 10.56 32.64
CA PRO A 541 27.46 11.04 31.40
C PRO A 541 26.28 12.00 31.66
N LYS A 542 26.42 13.25 31.24
CA LYS A 542 25.35 14.27 31.32
C LYS A 542 24.69 14.53 29.97
N ASP A 543 25.44 14.33 28.89
CA ASP A 543 24.95 14.58 27.54
C ASP A 543 23.93 13.51 27.14
N PRO A 544 22.75 13.91 26.62
CA PRO A 544 21.69 12.97 26.25
C PRO A 544 22.16 11.99 25.17
N GLU A 545 23.01 12.43 24.24
CA GLU A 545 23.57 11.58 23.18
C GLU A 545 24.44 10.46 23.76
N ILE A 546 25.24 10.75 24.79
CA ILE A 546 26.13 9.78 25.43
C ILE A 546 25.31 8.81 26.27
N ILE A 547 24.30 9.30 26.99
CA ILE A 547 23.37 8.45 27.75
C ILE A 547 22.64 7.46 26.83
N GLU A 548 22.18 7.91 25.65
CA GLU A 548 21.58 7.04 24.64
C GLU A 548 22.58 6.05 24.06
N GLN A 549 23.81 6.47 23.78
CA GLN A 549 24.89 5.58 23.30
C GLN A 549 25.26 4.52 24.34
N VAL A 550 25.34 4.86 25.62
CA VAL A 550 25.58 3.89 26.71
C VAL A 550 24.46 2.86 26.78
N LYS A 551 23.19 3.30 26.77
CA LYS A 551 22.02 2.40 26.75
C LYS A 551 22.05 1.49 25.53
N ARG A 552 22.27 2.06 24.35
CA ARG A 552 22.30 1.31 23.09
C ARG A 552 23.41 0.28 23.07
N LEU A 553 24.63 0.65 23.48
CA LEU A 553 25.76 -0.25 23.53
C LEU A 553 25.53 -1.37 24.56
N HIS A 554 24.97 -1.06 25.72
CA HIS A 554 24.60 -2.07 26.70
C HIS A 554 23.67 -3.12 26.08
N LEU A 555 22.61 -2.69 25.39
CA LEU A 555 21.68 -3.58 24.70
C LEU A 555 22.35 -4.39 23.58
N LEU A 556 23.24 -3.77 22.81
CA LEU A 556 23.99 -4.44 21.74
C LEU A 556 24.86 -5.59 22.29
N LEU A 557 25.36 -5.44 23.53
CA LEU A 557 26.18 -6.45 24.21
C LEU A 557 25.38 -7.51 24.97
N THR A 558 24.19 -7.16 25.49
CA THR A 558 23.40 -8.05 26.36
C THR A 558 22.34 -8.86 25.62
N VAL A 559 21.82 -8.37 24.49
CA VAL A 559 20.75 -9.03 23.73
C VAL A 559 21.30 -10.24 22.97
N LYS A 560 21.10 -11.42 23.58
CA LYS A 560 21.56 -12.72 23.04
C LYS A 560 20.57 -13.39 22.10
N ASP A 561 19.27 -13.15 22.29
CA ASP A 561 18.24 -13.77 21.49
C ASP A 561 18.27 -13.22 20.06
N SER A 562 18.29 -14.13 19.08
CA SER A 562 18.18 -13.76 17.66
C SER A 562 16.87 -12.98 17.47
N ALA A 563 16.99 -11.68 17.19
CA ALA A 563 15.85 -10.82 16.88
C ALA A 563 15.23 -11.12 15.49
N ALA A 564 15.58 -12.25 14.87
CA ALA A 564 15.05 -12.71 13.58
C ALA A 564 13.51 -12.79 13.52
N ASN A 565 12.84 -12.85 14.67
CA ASN A 565 11.38 -12.92 14.78
C ASN A 565 10.74 -11.64 15.36
N ILE A 566 11.45 -10.52 15.43
CA ILE A 566 10.94 -9.24 15.94
C ILE A 566 10.47 -8.38 14.74
N PRO A 567 9.24 -7.82 14.77
CA PRO A 567 8.22 -7.94 15.82
C PRO A 567 7.52 -9.30 15.79
N LYS A 568 7.05 -9.79 16.95
CA LYS A 568 6.37 -11.11 17.04
C LYS A 568 4.95 -11.10 16.44
N ASN A 569 4.29 -9.95 16.46
CA ASN A 569 2.92 -9.80 15.99
C ASN A 569 2.83 -9.94 14.46
N LEU A 570 1.89 -10.77 14.00
CA LEU A 570 1.66 -11.02 12.57
C LEU A 570 1.17 -9.77 11.83
N GLU A 571 0.34 -8.93 12.46
CA GLU A 571 -0.17 -7.71 11.83
C GLU A 571 0.93 -6.64 11.71
N ALA A 572 1.79 -6.50 12.73
CA ALA A 572 2.96 -5.64 12.64
C ALA A 572 3.89 -6.08 11.50
N ARG A 573 4.16 -7.39 11.38
CA ARG A 573 4.95 -7.94 10.27
C ARG A 573 4.32 -7.62 8.91
N ARG A 574 3.03 -7.88 8.76
CA ARG A 574 2.29 -7.61 7.52
C ARG A 574 2.36 -6.13 7.13
N ARG A 575 2.19 -5.21 8.09
CA ARG A 575 2.26 -3.76 7.83
C ARG A 575 3.66 -3.30 7.45
N LEU A 576 4.70 -3.81 8.12
CA LEU A 576 6.08 -3.55 7.75
C LEU A 576 6.43 -4.12 6.37
N GLU A 577 5.98 -5.33 6.05
CA GLU A 577 6.12 -5.93 4.72
C GLU A 577 5.39 -5.11 3.66
N PHE A 578 4.18 -4.64 3.93
CA PHE A 578 3.42 -3.80 3.00
C PHE A 578 4.12 -2.45 2.75
N PHE A 579 4.56 -1.78 3.82
CA PHE A 579 5.31 -0.54 3.74
C PHE A 579 6.62 -0.71 2.97
N THR A 580 7.40 -1.74 3.26
CA THR A 580 8.68 -1.97 2.58
C THR A 580 8.48 -2.31 1.10
N ASN A 581 7.43 -3.05 0.74
CA ASN A 581 7.08 -3.25 -0.66
C ASN A 581 6.69 -1.95 -1.37
N SER A 582 5.97 -1.04 -0.71
CA SER A 582 5.55 0.21 -1.33
C SER A 582 6.74 1.10 -1.70
N LEU A 583 7.83 1.06 -0.93
CA LEU A 583 9.06 1.79 -1.24
C LEU A 583 9.69 1.41 -2.59
N PHE A 584 9.47 0.19 -3.10
CA PHE A 584 10.03 -0.28 -4.38
C PHE A 584 9.03 -0.23 -5.54
N MET A 585 7.81 0.25 -5.29
CA MET A 585 6.85 0.48 -6.37
C MET A 585 7.27 1.69 -7.21
N ASP A 586 6.84 1.66 -8.47
CA ASP A 586 6.97 2.83 -9.33
C ASP A 586 6.01 3.92 -8.82
N MET A 587 6.59 5.00 -8.27
CA MET A 587 5.86 6.11 -7.68
C MET A 587 6.19 7.40 -8.43
N PRO A 588 5.21 8.28 -8.67
CA PRO A 588 5.48 9.58 -9.26
C PRO A 588 6.40 10.39 -8.34
N THR A 589 7.27 11.20 -8.93
CA THR A 589 8.23 12.02 -8.17
C THR A 589 7.49 12.97 -7.22
N ALA A 590 7.85 12.93 -5.93
CA ALA A 590 7.27 13.81 -4.92
C ALA A 590 7.56 15.29 -5.26
N LYS A 591 6.49 16.06 -5.45
CA LYS A 591 6.58 17.51 -5.60
C LYS A 591 6.81 18.19 -4.24
N PRO A 592 7.43 19.37 -4.20
CA PRO A 592 7.51 20.17 -2.98
C PRO A 592 6.12 20.44 -2.40
N VAL A 593 6.03 20.57 -1.07
CA VAL A 593 4.77 20.87 -0.37
C VAL A 593 4.14 22.18 -0.87
N SER A 594 4.96 23.14 -1.31
CA SER A 594 4.50 24.39 -1.92
C SER A 594 3.74 24.22 -3.24
N GLU A 595 3.96 23.10 -3.94
CA GLU A 595 3.26 22.76 -5.19
C GLU A 595 2.11 21.77 -4.96
N MET A 596 1.85 21.38 -3.71
CA MET A 596 0.76 20.46 -3.38
C MET A 596 -0.58 21.16 -3.64
N MET A 597 -1.40 20.59 -4.53
CA MET A 597 -2.76 21.10 -4.72
C MET A 597 -3.54 20.89 -3.41
N PRO A 598 -4.21 21.94 -2.89
CA PRO A 598 -5.03 21.79 -1.70
C PRO A 598 -6.16 20.82 -2.02
N PHE A 599 -6.21 19.70 -1.30
CA PHE A 599 -7.32 18.77 -1.37
C PHE A 599 -7.88 18.58 0.04
N CYS A 600 -9.19 18.76 0.19
CA CYS A 600 -9.92 18.36 1.39
C CYS A 600 -10.64 17.06 1.08
N VAL A 601 -10.23 15.95 1.70
CA VAL A 601 -11.07 14.76 1.79
C VAL A 601 -11.91 14.91 3.05
N PHE A 602 -13.16 15.31 2.87
CA PHE A 602 -14.19 15.00 3.86
C PHE A 602 -14.49 13.51 3.71
N THR A 603 -13.84 12.66 4.50
CA THR A 603 -14.35 11.32 4.78
C THR A 603 -15.48 11.48 5.79
N PRO A 604 -16.77 11.41 5.39
CA PRO A 604 -17.84 11.33 6.37
C PRO A 604 -17.68 10.01 7.11
N TYR A 605 -17.22 10.09 8.34
CA TYR A 605 -17.18 8.96 9.25
C TYR A 605 -18.63 8.75 9.70
N TYR A 606 -19.28 7.70 9.21
CA TYR A 606 -20.71 7.46 9.38
C TYR A 606 -21.60 8.51 8.68
N SER A 607 -22.90 8.26 8.62
CA SER A 607 -23.92 9.11 8.00
C SER A 607 -24.13 10.42 8.79
N GLU A 608 -23.05 11.13 9.10
CA GLU A 608 -23.10 12.40 9.79
C GLU A 608 -23.53 13.48 8.80
N THR A 609 -24.53 14.25 9.20
CA THR A 609 -25.02 15.40 8.46
C THR A 609 -23.97 16.51 8.59
N VAL A 610 -23.04 16.59 7.63
CA VAL A 610 -21.93 17.57 7.65
C VAL A 610 -22.41 19.00 7.36
N LEU A 611 -23.64 19.16 6.87
CA LEU A 611 -24.26 20.44 6.52
C LEU A 611 -25.56 20.60 7.29
N TYR A 612 -25.57 21.45 8.32
CA TYR A 612 -26.78 21.83 9.03
C TYR A 612 -27.39 23.10 8.42
N SER A 613 -28.69 23.10 8.17
CA SER A 613 -29.42 24.33 7.89
C SER A 613 -29.49 25.22 9.15
N SER A 614 -29.69 26.54 8.98
CA SER A 614 -29.84 27.46 10.12
C SER A 614 -31.02 27.10 11.03
N SER A 615 -32.06 26.49 10.48
CA SER A 615 -33.17 25.91 11.22
C SER A 615 -32.74 24.70 12.06
N GLU A 616 -32.01 23.76 11.47
CA GLU A 616 -31.55 22.54 12.17
C GLU A 616 -30.60 22.84 13.33
N LEU A 617 -29.75 23.87 13.21
CA LEU A 617 -28.86 24.30 14.30
C LEU A 617 -29.62 24.88 15.51
N ARG A 618 -30.81 25.43 15.29
CA ARG A 618 -31.63 26.11 16.30
C ARG A 618 -32.74 25.22 16.87
N VAL A 619 -33.07 24.12 16.20
CA VAL A 619 -34.03 23.13 16.73
C VAL A 619 -33.42 22.50 17.98
N GLU A 620 -34.24 22.48 19.04
CA GLU A 620 -33.87 21.86 20.30
C GLU A 620 -34.08 20.34 20.22
N ASN A 621 -33.12 19.57 20.73
CA ASN A 621 -33.27 18.12 20.90
C ASN A 621 -34.23 17.79 22.06
N GLU A 622 -34.50 16.50 22.31
CA GLU A 622 -35.41 16.03 23.38
C GLU A 622 -35.06 16.56 24.79
N ASP A 623 -33.79 16.93 25.02
CA ASP A 623 -33.30 17.52 26.26
C ASP A 623 -33.42 19.07 26.32
N GLY A 624 -34.04 19.71 25.33
CA GLY A 624 -34.23 21.17 25.27
C GLY A 624 -32.96 21.96 24.89
N ILE A 625 -31.95 21.29 24.35
CA ILE A 625 -30.66 21.91 24.00
C ILE A 625 -30.51 21.92 22.48
N SER A 626 -30.26 23.10 21.90
CA SER A 626 -29.96 23.25 20.47
C SER A 626 -28.51 22.88 20.16
N THR A 627 -28.26 22.37 18.95
CA THR A 627 -26.91 22.03 18.48
C THR A 627 -26.01 23.27 18.45
N LEU A 628 -26.57 24.44 18.14
CA LEU A 628 -25.87 25.72 18.20
C LEU A 628 -25.37 26.03 19.61
N PHE A 629 -26.21 25.83 20.63
CA PHE A 629 -25.85 26.06 22.03
C PHE A 629 -24.69 25.14 22.45
N TYR A 630 -24.74 23.87 22.06
CA TYR A 630 -23.69 22.90 22.34
C TYR A 630 -22.34 23.30 21.72
N LEU A 631 -22.36 23.70 20.44
CA LEU A 631 -21.17 24.15 19.72
C LEU A 631 -20.57 25.44 20.30
N GLN A 632 -21.41 26.39 20.73
CA GLN A 632 -20.96 27.62 21.39
C GLN A 632 -20.29 27.34 22.75
N LYS A 633 -20.76 26.31 23.47
CA LYS A 633 -20.22 25.91 24.78
C LYS A 633 -18.88 25.18 24.68
N ILE A 634 -18.69 24.35 23.65
CA ILE A 634 -17.47 23.54 23.47
C ILE A 634 -16.34 24.35 22.83
N PHE A 635 -16.67 25.23 21.87
CA PHE A 635 -15.68 26.03 21.16
C PHE A 635 -15.93 27.53 21.33
N PRO A 636 -15.77 28.08 22.56
CA PRO A 636 -15.97 29.50 22.82
C PRO A 636 -14.90 30.31 22.07
N GLY A 637 -15.29 30.90 20.94
CA GLY A 637 -14.46 31.83 20.14
C GLY A 637 -14.26 31.46 18.67
N ILE A 638 -14.39 30.18 18.28
CA ILE A 638 -14.14 29.75 16.89
C ILE A 638 -15.39 29.88 15.99
N LEU A 639 -16.58 29.74 16.56
CA LEU A 639 -17.83 29.71 15.79
C LEU A 639 -18.22 31.05 15.12
N LEU A 640 -17.64 32.16 15.57
CA LEU A 640 -17.95 33.51 15.06
C LEU A 640 -17.42 33.75 13.62
N ILE A 641 -16.50 32.92 13.12
CA ILE A 641 -15.88 33.11 11.80
C ILE A 641 -16.67 32.38 10.69
N ALA A 642 -17.44 31.33 11.03
CA ALA A 642 -18.11 30.48 10.03
C ALA A 642 -19.57 30.88 9.73
N LEU A 643 -20.13 31.86 10.44
CA LEU A 643 -21.50 32.36 10.24
C LEU A 643 -21.47 33.88 9.99
N SER A 644 -21.03 34.26 8.79
CA SER A 644 -21.31 35.58 8.19
C SER A 644 -22.31 35.34 7.03
N PRO A 645 -23.23 36.27 6.75
CA PRO A 645 -24.45 36.00 5.98
C PRO A 645 -24.26 35.47 4.56
#